data_AF-A0A1Q9E038-F1
#
_entry.id   AF-A0A1Q9E038-F1
#
_cell.length_a   1.000
_cell.length_b   1.000
_cell.length_c   1.000
_cell.angle_alpha   90.00
_cell.angle_beta   90.00
_cell.angle_gamma   90.00
#
_symmetry.space_group_name_H-M   'P 1'
#
loop_
_entity.id
_entity.type
_entity.pdbx_description
1 polymer ?
#
loop_
_entity_poly.entity_id
_entity_poly.type
_entity_poly.pdbx_seq_one_letter_code
_entity_poly.pdbx_strand_id
1 'polypeptide(L)'
;MHASPSKLRRDFARCWARRRRLQAQLNNWSWHQQLRDLLTFGSGVFSTYFKTWLETGVQRKTGRQRSLLPVPSVAEWDFDVELPKGAESAALLLVNACLAALNVMADDLRPRPESAHCRRRPTGAQRIVQEHVGKRCARFLRELDAHCSGCLKWVGAFLHFDTQPANKYPTMQAEAVDVPLKAGTCDPFAFIQDDLVQAVSSADGIMECLPDLNDISAPCGAQTDEYAKLVLRLLVCGKLRLRREVKGLGEVFCVNKSTPGRQREIWNGAKVSAAAQRPPPPAKLANPSCFVDLEFGAGEDIYMSKRDVQTCFDVLQAPEALQQYFGRPPVTLDQLSRAGAASVDELRRYVVDVGHGPLSPHDKVYPASTVWPMGFSWSSCVAQASTVACCREAGVPDCAFMTMEDPPPCGCEACGVATDDTFFIHRSLALGQERLKKLDTVLEDRGMPKNADKDVTLDSSMTALGCELTVSPPAAEPNTAKLVTLFAALLDLLVRGRASPRALNRLLGVVQWFCLLCRPMFSVFSAVYAFVRGAPDDREVALPEDVRTELVVVACLVPLMGADLGRSFLPMLTACDAAPEYGFGVSYWPCSVRTAASIGLLAERRGDYVQLFPDPDEEPCKDRLGQPHVLPIKKGRFRVAVSAKARWSAHSSTLEAHGLLLATKWLLRTAKHFHRRLVVLIDAKAILGAACKGRSSARLVYIPSEHNPADAPSRGRGFKRTDFARSVGPKLVMCSAVVTFLWNSSLAYTQLRGTGNFVEAEVSRALRLQPVDGKTGFCASQSE
;
A
#
# COMPACT_ATOMS: atom_id res chain seq x y z
N MET A 1 -14.82 21.95 -47.31
CA MET A 1 -14.60 20.55 -47.75
C MET A 1 -15.13 19.60 -46.68
N HIS A 2 -16.40 19.21 -46.76
CA HIS A 2 -17.04 18.31 -45.79
C HIS A 2 -16.94 16.86 -46.28
N ALA A 3 -16.25 16.00 -45.53
CA ALA A 3 -16.21 14.58 -45.83
C ALA A 3 -17.59 13.95 -45.57
N SER A 4 -18.12 13.21 -46.56
CA SER A 4 -19.40 12.51 -46.48
C SER A 4 -19.46 11.56 -45.26
N PRO A 5 -20.59 11.50 -44.53
CA PRO A 5 -20.81 10.57 -43.40
C PRO A 5 -20.55 9.10 -43.75
N SER A 6 -20.70 8.73 -45.03
CA SER A 6 -20.42 7.40 -45.55
C SER A 6 -18.92 7.05 -45.58
N LYS A 7 -18.05 8.05 -45.80
CA LYS A 7 -16.59 7.92 -45.79
C LYS A 7 -16.08 7.73 -44.37
N LEU A 8 -16.59 8.52 -43.43
CA LEU A 8 -16.34 8.38 -41.98
C LEU A 8 -16.74 6.99 -41.45
N ARG A 9 -17.91 6.46 -41.83
CA ARG A 9 -18.33 5.10 -41.43
C ARG A 9 -17.45 3.99 -42.03
N ARG A 10 -17.02 4.13 -43.29
CA ARG A 10 -16.11 3.16 -43.94
C ARG A 10 -14.70 3.21 -43.36
N ASP A 11 -14.19 4.40 -43.01
CA ASP A 11 -12.88 4.57 -42.38
C ASP A 11 -12.89 4.04 -40.93
N PHE A 12 -14.01 4.21 -40.21
CA PHE A 12 -14.23 3.58 -38.90
C PHE A 12 -14.26 2.05 -39.01
N ALA A 13 -15.03 1.50 -39.94
CA ALA A 13 -15.12 0.06 -40.17
C ALA A 13 -13.77 -0.55 -40.63
N ARG A 14 -12.98 0.16 -41.44
CA ARG A 14 -11.62 -0.25 -41.84
C ARG A 14 -10.63 -0.18 -40.69
N CYS A 15 -10.65 0.86 -39.87
CA CYS A 15 -9.85 0.93 -38.63
C CYS A 15 -10.23 -0.18 -37.65
N TRP A 16 -11.52 -0.49 -37.52
CA TRP A 16 -12.04 -1.51 -36.63
C TRP A 16 -11.70 -2.94 -37.13
N ALA A 17 -11.80 -3.19 -38.44
CA ALA A 17 -11.36 -4.44 -39.05
C ALA A 17 -9.84 -4.61 -39.01
N ARG A 18 -9.05 -3.52 -39.16
CA ARG A 18 -7.59 -3.52 -38.98
C ARG A 18 -7.20 -3.80 -37.53
N ARG A 19 -7.93 -3.24 -36.55
CA ARG A 19 -7.79 -3.57 -35.12
C ARG A 19 -8.15 -5.01 -34.82
N ARG A 20 -9.24 -5.55 -35.35
CA ARG A 20 -9.61 -6.97 -35.19
C ARG A 20 -8.58 -7.92 -35.82
N ARG A 21 -8.03 -7.58 -36.99
CA ARG A 21 -6.93 -8.35 -37.61
C ARG A 21 -5.64 -8.25 -36.80
N LEU A 22 -5.28 -7.07 -36.30
CA LEU A 22 -4.18 -6.90 -35.36
C LEU A 22 -4.41 -7.72 -34.10
N GLN A 23 -5.60 -7.70 -33.51
CA GLN A 23 -5.94 -8.45 -32.31
C GLN A 23 -5.94 -9.97 -32.53
N ALA A 24 -6.34 -10.44 -33.72
CA ALA A 24 -6.20 -11.84 -34.12
C ALA A 24 -4.74 -12.23 -34.41
N GLN A 25 -3.90 -11.32 -34.90
CA GLN A 25 -2.45 -11.53 -35.10
C GLN A 25 -1.67 -11.46 -33.78
N LEU A 26 -2.06 -10.59 -32.85
CA LEU A 26 -1.51 -10.48 -31.49
C LEU A 26 -1.74 -11.78 -30.70
N ASN A 27 -2.79 -12.56 -30.99
CA ASN A 27 -2.95 -13.88 -30.36
C ASN A 27 -1.91 -14.92 -30.79
N ASN A 28 -1.22 -14.73 -31.92
CA ASN A 28 -0.18 -15.64 -32.42
C ASN A 28 1.25 -15.21 -32.05
N TRP A 29 1.41 -14.03 -31.44
CA TRP A 29 2.72 -13.50 -31.04
C TRP A 29 2.99 -13.75 -29.57
N SER A 30 4.26 -14.00 -29.24
CA SER A 30 4.67 -14.07 -27.84
C SER A 30 4.43 -12.72 -27.15
N TRP A 31 4.16 -12.74 -25.84
CA TRP A 31 3.97 -11.50 -25.07
C TRP A 31 5.16 -10.54 -25.21
N HIS A 32 6.38 -11.05 -25.37
CA HIS A 32 7.58 -10.23 -25.54
C HIS A 32 7.71 -9.63 -26.94
N GLN A 33 7.23 -10.30 -28.00
CA GLN A 33 7.14 -9.70 -29.33
C GLN A 33 6.17 -8.52 -29.33
N GLN A 34 5.03 -8.67 -28.66
CA GLN A 34 4.04 -7.61 -28.57
C GLN A 34 4.50 -6.44 -27.70
N LEU A 35 5.15 -6.74 -26.57
CA LEU A 35 5.79 -5.73 -25.76
C LEU A 35 6.84 -4.98 -26.58
N ARG A 36 7.70 -5.69 -27.32
CA ARG A 36 8.69 -5.07 -28.22
C ARG A 36 8.01 -4.10 -29.17
N ASP A 37 6.97 -4.55 -29.86
CA ASP A 37 6.26 -3.72 -30.83
C ASP A 37 5.61 -2.49 -30.19
N LEU A 38 5.05 -2.63 -28.99
CA LEU A 38 4.51 -1.51 -28.21
C LEU A 38 5.60 -0.49 -27.85
N LEU A 39 6.79 -0.96 -27.47
CA LEU A 39 7.92 -0.11 -27.09
C LEU A 39 8.65 0.49 -28.30
N THR A 40 8.71 -0.17 -29.46
CA THR A 40 9.49 0.30 -30.62
C THR A 40 8.67 1.00 -31.70
N PHE A 41 7.41 0.59 -31.90
CA PHE A 41 6.53 1.13 -32.95
C PHE A 41 5.37 1.96 -32.41
N GLY A 42 5.26 2.07 -31.08
CA GLY A 42 4.35 3.04 -30.46
C GLY A 42 4.71 4.48 -30.83
N SER A 43 3.71 5.36 -30.86
CA SER A 43 3.89 6.79 -31.18
C SER A 43 4.03 7.69 -29.95
N GLY A 44 4.05 7.13 -28.74
CA GLY A 44 4.09 7.90 -27.51
C GLY A 44 5.51 8.34 -27.12
N VAL A 45 5.59 9.25 -26.14
CA VAL A 45 6.85 9.76 -25.56
C VAL A 45 7.84 8.62 -25.22
N PHE A 46 7.38 7.60 -24.48
CA PHE A 46 8.23 6.47 -24.08
C PHE A 46 8.77 5.70 -25.30
N SER A 47 7.91 5.33 -26.24
CA SER A 47 8.29 4.52 -27.40
C SER A 47 9.28 5.25 -28.31
N THR A 48 9.08 6.56 -28.48
CA THR A 48 9.99 7.44 -29.23
C THR A 48 11.36 7.46 -28.57
N TYR A 49 11.41 7.68 -27.24
CA TYR A 49 12.65 7.62 -26.49
C TYR A 49 13.33 6.25 -26.58
N PHE A 50 12.59 5.17 -26.35
CA PHE A 50 13.11 3.79 -26.34
C PHE A 50 13.78 3.44 -27.67
N LYS A 51 13.11 3.72 -28.79
CA LYS A 51 13.65 3.51 -30.13
C LYS A 51 14.92 4.32 -30.36
N THR A 52 14.87 5.63 -30.14
CA THR A 52 16.04 6.50 -30.36
C THR A 52 17.19 6.11 -29.45
N TRP A 53 16.95 5.77 -28.18
CA TRP A 53 17.98 5.37 -27.22
C TRP A 53 18.64 4.03 -27.59
N LEU A 54 17.89 3.08 -28.16
CA LEU A 54 18.46 1.84 -28.70
C LEU A 54 19.32 2.09 -29.96
N GLU A 55 18.91 3.01 -30.84
CA GLU A 55 19.58 3.30 -32.12
C GLU A 55 20.81 4.23 -31.96
N THR A 56 20.76 5.22 -31.06
CA THR A 56 21.75 6.30 -30.92
C THR A 56 23.03 5.90 -30.16
N GLY A 57 23.44 4.63 -30.22
CA GLY A 57 24.59 4.07 -29.52
C GLY A 57 25.97 4.73 -29.78
N VAL A 58 26.04 5.87 -30.48
CA VAL A 58 27.26 6.64 -30.75
C VAL A 58 26.93 8.14 -30.89
N GLN A 59 27.45 9.01 -30.01
CA GLN A 59 28.35 10.13 -30.39
C GLN A 59 28.77 11.11 -29.26
N ARG A 60 29.95 11.69 -29.53
CA ARG A 60 30.78 12.71 -28.86
C ARG A 60 31.68 12.26 -27.70
N LYS A 61 32.93 12.74 -27.77
CA LYS A 61 33.93 12.85 -26.69
C LYS A 61 33.27 13.50 -25.48
N THR A 62 32.56 12.73 -24.67
CA THR A 62 31.97 13.23 -23.45
C THR A 62 33.10 13.26 -22.42
N GLY A 63 33.38 14.43 -21.84
CA GLY A 63 34.22 14.53 -20.64
C GLY A 63 33.67 13.64 -19.51
N ARG A 64 34.34 13.61 -18.34
CA ARG A 64 33.90 12.79 -17.19
C ARG A 64 32.39 12.91 -16.93
N GLN A 65 31.63 11.84 -17.21
CA GLN A 65 30.20 11.75 -16.90
C GLN A 65 30.06 11.53 -15.38
N ARG A 66 29.50 12.51 -14.68
CA ARG A 66 29.29 12.49 -13.22
C ARG A 66 27.86 12.05 -12.82
N SER A 67 26.98 11.79 -13.79
CA SER A 67 25.60 11.35 -13.57
C SER A 67 25.48 9.86 -13.88
N LEU A 68 24.74 9.13 -13.04
CA LEU A 68 24.43 7.71 -13.26
C LEU A 68 23.53 7.51 -14.49
N LEU A 69 22.57 8.42 -14.68
CA LEU A 69 21.59 8.40 -15.76
C LEU A 69 21.98 9.39 -16.87
N PRO A 70 21.66 9.09 -18.15
CA PRO A 70 21.04 7.84 -18.61
C PRO A 70 22.01 6.65 -18.58
N VAL A 71 21.53 5.47 -18.20
CA VAL A 71 22.25 4.19 -18.34
C VAL A 71 22.17 3.74 -19.81
N PRO A 72 23.26 3.24 -20.43
CA PRO A 72 23.20 2.73 -21.80
C PRO A 72 22.48 1.38 -21.91
N SER A 73 22.07 1.05 -23.12
CA SER A 73 21.40 -0.22 -23.43
C SER A 73 22.34 -1.42 -23.29
N VAL A 74 21.74 -2.59 -23.14
CA VAL A 74 22.41 -3.90 -23.04
C VAL A 74 22.20 -4.61 -24.37
N ALA A 75 23.29 -4.88 -25.08
CA ALA A 75 23.25 -5.52 -26.39
C ALA A 75 23.21 -7.06 -26.31
N GLU A 76 23.87 -7.63 -25.31
CA GLU A 76 24.06 -9.08 -25.12
C GLU A 76 23.87 -9.44 -23.64
N TRP A 77 23.41 -10.67 -23.38
CA TRP A 77 23.18 -11.14 -22.02
C TRP A 77 24.49 -11.59 -21.37
N ASP A 78 25.23 -10.62 -20.83
CA ASP A 78 26.48 -10.82 -20.11
C ASP A 78 26.28 -10.58 -18.61
N PHE A 79 25.35 -11.33 -18.01
CA PHE A 79 25.09 -11.28 -16.57
C PHE A 79 25.34 -12.65 -15.95
N ASP A 80 25.93 -12.64 -14.77
CA ASP A 80 26.14 -13.84 -13.94
C ASP A 80 24.82 -14.27 -13.28
N VAL A 81 23.88 -14.73 -14.11
CA VAL A 81 22.59 -15.31 -13.73
C VAL A 81 22.02 -16.12 -14.89
N GLU A 82 21.59 -17.34 -14.59
CA GLU A 82 20.99 -18.23 -15.58
C GLU A 82 19.59 -17.77 -16.02
N LEU A 83 19.31 -17.96 -17.30
CA LEU A 83 18.00 -17.71 -17.91
C LEU A 83 17.28 -19.02 -18.24
N PRO A 84 15.94 -19.03 -18.26
CA PRO A 84 15.19 -20.10 -18.90
C PRO A 84 15.64 -20.30 -20.35
N LYS A 85 15.62 -21.55 -20.83
CA LYS A 85 16.06 -21.91 -22.18
C LYS A 85 15.29 -21.11 -23.24
N GLY A 86 16.01 -20.41 -24.12
CA GLY A 86 15.41 -19.60 -25.19
C GLY A 86 14.84 -18.25 -24.75
N ALA A 87 15.00 -17.85 -23.48
CA ALA A 87 14.45 -16.59 -22.97
C ALA A 87 15.33 -15.35 -23.23
N GLU A 88 16.51 -15.49 -23.83
CA GLU A 88 17.49 -14.40 -24.00
C GLU A 88 16.91 -13.16 -24.66
N SER A 89 16.15 -13.33 -25.75
CA SER A 89 15.53 -12.20 -26.46
C SER A 89 14.49 -11.46 -25.60
N ALA A 90 13.74 -12.19 -24.77
CA ALA A 90 12.77 -11.62 -23.83
C ALA A 90 13.47 -10.95 -22.65
N ALA A 91 14.58 -11.53 -22.17
CA ALA A 91 15.39 -11.01 -21.09
C ALA A 91 16.06 -9.69 -21.47
N LEU A 92 16.69 -9.63 -22.65
CA LEU A 92 17.26 -8.40 -23.19
C LEU A 92 16.22 -7.30 -23.38
N LEU A 93 15.01 -7.67 -23.86
CA LEU A 93 13.91 -6.72 -23.97
C LEU A 93 13.50 -6.16 -22.61
N LEU A 94 13.27 -7.02 -21.60
CA LEU A 94 12.85 -6.59 -20.26
C LEU A 94 13.91 -5.72 -19.57
N VAL A 95 15.19 -6.09 -19.65
CA VAL A 95 16.27 -5.30 -19.07
C VAL A 95 16.35 -3.93 -19.72
N ASN A 96 16.33 -3.85 -21.04
CA ASN A 96 16.35 -2.57 -21.74
C ASN A 96 15.10 -1.74 -21.47
N ALA A 97 13.92 -2.37 -21.36
CA ALA A 97 12.69 -1.70 -20.99
C ALA A 97 12.76 -1.10 -19.58
N CYS A 98 13.29 -1.85 -18.60
CA CYS A 98 13.54 -1.35 -17.24
C CYS A 98 14.50 -0.16 -17.24
N LEU A 99 15.65 -0.28 -17.94
CA LEU A 99 16.66 0.78 -18.00
C LEU A 99 16.13 2.05 -18.67
N ALA A 100 15.36 1.89 -19.76
CA ALA A 100 14.69 3.00 -20.41
C ALA A 100 13.66 3.66 -19.50
N ALA A 101 12.87 2.89 -18.74
CA ALA A 101 11.94 3.45 -17.75
C ALA A 101 12.65 4.25 -16.66
N LEU A 102 13.79 3.77 -16.15
CA LEU A 102 14.63 4.52 -15.21
C LEU A 102 15.17 5.82 -15.84
N ASN A 103 15.61 5.78 -17.10
CA ASN A 103 16.10 6.96 -17.81
C ASN A 103 14.98 7.99 -18.07
N VAL A 104 13.80 7.53 -18.49
CA VAL A 104 12.61 8.37 -18.75
C VAL A 104 12.14 9.03 -17.44
N MET A 105 12.16 8.31 -16.32
CA MET A 105 11.89 8.90 -15.00
C MET A 105 12.94 9.95 -14.59
N ALA A 106 14.21 9.76 -14.98
CA ALA A 106 15.27 10.73 -14.70
C ALA A 106 15.00 12.11 -15.31
N ASP A 107 14.22 12.12 -16.40
CA ASP A 107 13.76 13.28 -17.15
C ASP A 107 12.28 13.61 -16.90
N ASP A 108 11.75 13.29 -15.72
CA ASP A 108 10.39 13.67 -15.30
C ASP A 108 9.31 13.16 -16.26
N LEU A 109 9.51 11.95 -16.81
CA LEU A 109 8.64 11.31 -17.81
C LEU A 109 8.52 12.08 -19.13
N ARG A 110 9.38 13.09 -19.35
CA ARG A 110 9.39 13.97 -20.52
C ARG A 110 10.79 14.05 -21.13
N PRO A 111 11.34 12.90 -21.57
CA PRO A 111 12.67 12.86 -22.17
C PRO A 111 12.76 13.77 -23.39
N ARG A 112 13.86 14.51 -23.50
CA ARG A 112 14.17 15.28 -24.71
C ARG A 112 14.87 14.36 -25.72
N PRO A 113 14.88 14.70 -27.03
CA PRO A 113 15.63 13.93 -28.02
C PRO A 113 17.11 13.76 -27.66
N GLU A 114 17.71 14.78 -27.05
CA GLU A 114 19.08 14.78 -26.55
C GLU A 114 19.31 13.74 -25.45
N SER A 115 18.31 13.49 -24.62
CA SER A 115 18.39 12.57 -23.47
C SER A 115 18.56 11.11 -23.85
N ALA A 116 18.22 10.75 -25.09
CA ALA A 116 18.45 9.43 -25.64
C ALA A 116 19.94 9.17 -25.93
N HIS A 117 20.74 10.24 -26.08
CA HIS A 117 22.16 10.11 -26.40
C HIS A 117 22.95 9.69 -25.16
N CYS A 118 23.48 8.46 -25.18
CA CYS A 118 24.30 7.91 -24.11
C CYS A 118 25.65 7.40 -24.63
N ARG A 119 26.59 7.17 -23.70
CA ARG A 119 27.87 6.53 -24.04
C ARG A 119 27.63 5.08 -24.44
N ARG A 120 28.32 4.60 -25.47
CA ARG A 120 28.25 3.19 -25.88
C ARG A 120 28.68 2.21 -24.78
N ARG A 121 29.69 2.58 -23.98
CA ARG A 121 30.18 1.74 -22.87
C ARG A 121 29.68 2.27 -21.53
N PRO A 122 29.08 1.43 -20.67
CA PRO A 122 28.69 1.82 -19.32
C PRO A 122 29.92 2.17 -18.48
N THR A 123 29.77 3.14 -17.58
CA THR A 123 30.70 3.31 -16.46
C THR A 123 30.58 2.13 -15.48
N GLY A 124 31.56 1.94 -14.59
CA GLY A 124 31.49 0.86 -13.59
C GLY A 124 30.23 0.91 -12.71
N ALA A 125 29.79 2.11 -12.31
CA ALA A 125 28.53 2.27 -11.57
C ALA A 125 27.31 1.89 -12.42
N GLN A 126 27.26 2.31 -13.68
CA GLN A 126 26.19 1.92 -14.61
C GLN A 126 26.16 0.42 -14.87
N ARG A 127 27.32 -0.24 -14.92
CA ARG A 127 27.42 -1.69 -15.09
C ARG A 127 26.79 -2.44 -13.91
N ILE A 128 27.02 -1.99 -12.67
CA ILE A 128 26.37 -2.57 -11.49
C ILE A 128 24.85 -2.38 -11.54
N VAL A 129 24.35 -1.24 -12.06
CA VAL A 129 22.90 -1.06 -12.31
C VAL A 129 22.39 -2.07 -13.33
N GLN A 130 23.08 -2.23 -14.46
CA GLN A 130 22.71 -3.21 -15.49
C GLN A 130 22.68 -4.63 -14.91
N GLU A 131 23.68 -5.02 -14.11
CA GLU A 131 23.73 -6.32 -13.44
C GLU A 131 22.58 -6.52 -12.44
N HIS A 132 22.27 -5.50 -11.63
CA HIS A 132 21.15 -5.56 -10.71
C HIS A 132 19.81 -5.74 -11.44
N VAL A 133 19.56 -4.90 -12.45
CA VAL A 133 18.34 -4.97 -13.28
C VAL A 133 18.28 -6.31 -14.01
N GLY A 134 19.40 -6.79 -14.56
CA GLY A 134 19.54 -8.11 -15.19
C GLY A 134 19.11 -9.24 -14.26
N LYS A 135 19.65 -9.28 -13.03
CA LYS A 135 19.27 -10.29 -12.02
C LYS A 135 17.78 -10.24 -11.67
N ARG A 136 17.20 -9.04 -11.53
CA ARG A 136 15.76 -8.87 -11.26
C ARG A 136 14.89 -9.32 -12.43
N CYS A 137 15.25 -8.98 -13.66
CA CYS A 137 14.54 -9.42 -14.87
C CYS A 137 14.62 -10.93 -15.07
N ALA A 138 15.79 -11.54 -14.82
CA ALA A 138 15.97 -12.99 -14.90
C ALA A 138 15.08 -13.73 -13.89
N ARG A 139 15.02 -13.24 -12.65
CA ARG A 139 14.12 -13.77 -11.62
C ARG A 139 12.67 -13.66 -12.07
N PHE A 140 12.23 -12.46 -12.47
CA PHE A 140 10.87 -12.24 -12.94
C PHE A 140 10.48 -13.16 -14.12
N LEU A 141 11.41 -13.40 -15.05
CA LEU A 141 11.19 -14.33 -16.16
C LEU A 141 11.01 -15.79 -15.70
N ARG A 142 11.78 -16.25 -14.71
CA ARG A 142 11.59 -17.59 -14.12
C ARG A 142 10.22 -17.72 -13.47
N GLU A 143 9.80 -16.71 -12.70
CA GLU A 143 8.47 -16.67 -12.09
C GLU A 143 7.35 -16.66 -13.15
N LEU A 144 7.53 -15.88 -14.22
CA LEU A 144 6.60 -15.83 -15.34
C LEU A 144 6.49 -17.20 -16.03
N ASP A 145 7.62 -17.84 -16.33
CA ASP A 145 7.68 -19.14 -17.01
C ASP A 145 7.06 -20.25 -16.17
N ALA A 146 7.39 -20.29 -14.87
CA ALA A 146 6.83 -21.24 -13.91
C ALA A 146 5.31 -21.08 -13.76
N HIS A 147 4.80 -19.85 -13.74
CA HIS A 147 3.37 -19.59 -13.55
C HIS A 147 2.54 -19.74 -14.83
N CYS A 148 3.15 -19.52 -16.00
CA CYS A 148 2.44 -19.48 -17.29
C CYS A 148 2.67 -20.70 -18.17
N SER A 149 3.49 -21.69 -17.75
CA SER A 149 3.88 -22.85 -18.57
C SER A 149 4.35 -22.45 -19.98
N GLY A 150 5.12 -21.36 -20.08
CA GLY A 150 5.62 -20.81 -21.34
C GLY A 150 4.67 -19.90 -22.15
N CYS A 151 3.41 -19.68 -21.73
CA CYS A 151 2.47 -18.81 -22.44
C CYS A 151 1.67 -17.87 -21.50
N LEU A 152 2.04 -16.59 -21.48
CA LEU A 152 1.33 -15.56 -20.72
C LEU A 152 -0.02 -15.24 -21.39
N LYS A 153 -1.13 -15.64 -20.78
CA LYS A 153 -2.49 -15.28 -21.21
C LYS A 153 -2.85 -13.87 -20.72
N TRP A 154 -2.49 -12.85 -21.49
CA TRP A 154 -2.71 -11.45 -21.09
C TRP A 154 -3.91 -10.79 -21.79
N VAL A 155 -4.32 -11.27 -22.97
CA VAL A 155 -5.47 -10.68 -23.70
C VAL A 155 -6.75 -10.81 -22.88
N GLY A 156 -7.38 -9.68 -22.58
CA GLY A 156 -8.57 -9.62 -21.73
C GLY A 156 -8.28 -9.66 -20.23
N ALA A 157 -7.01 -9.70 -19.79
CA ALA A 157 -6.67 -9.69 -18.36
C ALA A 157 -7.15 -8.40 -17.66
N PHE A 158 -7.18 -7.26 -18.35
CA PHE A 158 -7.69 -6.01 -17.78
C PHE A 158 -9.22 -6.02 -17.62
N LEU A 159 -9.94 -6.81 -18.42
CA LEU A 159 -11.41 -6.89 -18.34
C LEU A 159 -11.90 -7.35 -16.96
N HIS A 160 -11.08 -8.08 -16.19
CA HIS A 160 -11.43 -8.45 -14.83
C HIS A 160 -11.66 -7.22 -13.92
N PHE A 161 -10.99 -6.10 -14.20
CA PHE A 161 -11.15 -4.86 -13.45
C PHE A 161 -12.33 -4.01 -13.94
N ASP A 162 -12.69 -4.12 -15.21
CA ASP A 162 -13.72 -3.32 -15.89
C ASP A 162 -15.11 -3.97 -15.87
N THR A 163 -15.15 -5.29 -15.98
CA THR A 163 -16.41 -6.04 -16.00
C THR A 163 -16.96 -6.14 -14.58
N GLN A 164 -18.21 -5.68 -14.41
CA GLN A 164 -19.07 -6.28 -13.41
C GLN A 164 -19.70 -7.50 -14.08
N PRO A 165 -19.60 -8.71 -13.52
CA PRO A 165 -20.29 -9.86 -14.10
C PRO A 165 -21.79 -9.55 -14.24
N ALA A 166 -22.43 -10.05 -15.30
CA ALA A 166 -23.83 -9.77 -15.62
C ALA A 166 -24.78 -10.06 -14.42
N ASN A 167 -24.39 -11.02 -13.59
CA ASN A 167 -24.88 -11.18 -12.22
C ASN A 167 -23.77 -10.71 -11.26
N LYS A 168 -24.04 -9.65 -10.48
CA LYS A 168 -23.08 -9.05 -9.55
C LYS A 168 -22.44 -10.07 -8.60
N TYR A 169 -23.17 -11.14 -8.27
CA TYR A 169 -22.77 -12.20 -7.36
C TYR A 169 -23.22 -13.58 -7.90
N PRO A 170 -22.50 -14.68 -7.59
CA PRO A 170 -22.98 -16.02 -7.87
C PRO A 170 -24.32 -16.31 -7.19
N THR A 171 -25.10 -17.23 -7.75
CA THR A 171 -26.31 -17.72 -7.10
C THR A 171 -25.95 -18.36 -5.75
N MET A 172 -26.65 -17.96 -4.69
CA MET A 172 -26.50 -18.54 -3.36
C MET A 172 -26.79 -20.05 -3.41
N GLN A 173 -25.91 -20.84 -2.83
CA GLN A 173 -26.10 -22.26 -2.60
C GLN A 173 -25.82 -22.52 -1.12
N ALA A 174 -26.85 -22.85 -0.36
CA ALA A 174 -26.77 -22.98 1.09
C ALA A 174 -25.64 -23.92 1.50
N GLU A 175 -25.54 -25.10 0.89
CA GLU A 175 -24.52 -26.11 1.21
C GLU A 175 -23.10 -25.74 0.79
N ALA A 176 -22.95 -24.82 -0.17
CA ALA A 176 -21.65 -24.32 -0.59
C ALA A 176 -21.07 -23.32 0.42
N VAL A 177 -21.92 -22.68 1.26
CA VAL A 177 -21.48 -21.69 2.25
C VAL A 177 -20.75 -22.38 3.40
N ASP A 178 -19.53 -21.90 3.68
CA ASP A 178 -18.79 -22.27 4.88
C ASP A 178 -19.53 -21.79 6.13
N VAL A 179 -19.81 -22.70 7.05
CA VAL A 179 -20.45 -22.42 8.35
C VAL A 179 -19.59 -23.08 9.43
N PRO A 180 -19.25 -22.37 10.53
CA PRO A 180 -18.51 -22.98 11.62
C PRO A 180 -19.36 -24.03 12.35
N LEU A 181 -18.71 -24.95 13.08
CA LEU A 181 -19.42 -25.92 13.92
C LEU A 181 -20.27 -25.22 15.00
N LYS A 182 -19.71 -24.16 15.58
CA LYS A 182 -20.37 -23.26 16.54
C LYS A 182 -19.88 -21.84 16.28
N ALA A 183 -20.82 -20.90 16.21
CA ALA A 183 -20.54 -19.48 16.06
C ALA A 183 -20.54 -18.76 17.42
N GLY A 184 -19.91 -17.59 17.49
CA GLY A 184 -19.84 -16.79 18.72
C GLY A 184 -19.13 -17.51 19.86
N THR A 185 -18.08 -18.27 19.55
CA THR A 185 -17.27 -19.02 20.53
C THR A 185 -16.30 -18.14 21.30
N CYS A 186 -15.99 -16.96 20.80
CA CYS A 186 -15.14 -15.95 21.42
C CYS A 186 -16.00 -14.78 21.87
N ASP A 187 -15.90 -14.39 23.15
CA ASP A 187 -16.38 -13.10 23.64
C ASP A 187 -15.20 -12.10 23.62
N PRO A 188 -15.14 -11.19 22.63
CA PRO A 188 -14.02 -10.25 22.52
C PRO A 188 -13.88 -9.35 23.75
N PHE A 189 -14.97 -9.09 24.46
CA PHE A 189 -15.03 -8.07 25.49
C PHE A 189 -14.26 -8.47 26.74
N ALA A 190 -14.07 -9.78 26.91
CA ALA A 190 -13.33 -10.33 28.03
C ALA A 190 -11.82 -10.01 27.98
N PHE A 191 -11.29 -9.50 26.84
CA PHE A 191 -9.84 -9.34 26.68
C PHE A 191 -9.34 -8.29 25.68
N ILE A 192 -10.21 -7.60 24.92
CA ILE A 192 -9.79 -6.43 24.14
C ILE A 192 -9.63 -5.18 25.02
N GLN A 193 -9.13 -4.09 24.44
CA GLN A 193 -8.82 -2.84 25.17
C GLN A 193 -10.10 -2.15 25.69
N ASP A 194 -10.03 -1.59 26.91
CA ASP A 194 -11.18 -1.00 27.62
C ASP A 194 -11.87 0.13 26.84
N ASP A 195 -11.11 0.96 26.14
CA ASP A 195 -11.63 2.03 25.29
C ASP A 195 -12.52 1.48 24.17
N LEU A 196 -12.08 0.39 23.53
CA LEU A 196 -12.85 -0.29 22.51
C LEU A 196 -14.08 -0.97 23.12
N VAL A 197 -13.94 -1.64 24.28
CA VAL A 197 -15.09 -2.23 25.00
C VAL A 197 -16.14 -1.17 25.32
N GLN A 198 -15.73 -0.02 25.88
CA GLN A 198 -16.62 1.09 26.19
C GLN A 198 -17.37 1.56 24.94
N ALA A 199 -16.65 1.76 23.83
CA ALA A 199 -17.26 2.18 22.57
C ALA A 199 -18.30 1.17 22.03
N VAL A 200 -18.01 -0.13 22.13
CA VAL A 200 -18.85 -1.17 21.50
C VAL A 200 -19.86 -1.83 22.44
N SER A 201 -19.85 -1.50 23.74
CA SER A 201 -20.73 -2.10 24.75
C SER A 201 -22.18 -1.68 24.69
N SER A 202 -22.48 -0.54 24.07
CA SER A 202 -23.84 -0.05 23.90
C SER A 202 -24.10 0.31 22.45
N ALA A 203 -25.38 0.27 22.06
CA ALA A 203 -25.79 0.74 20.75
C ALA A 203 -25.50 2.24 20.58
N ASP A 204 -25.71 3.05 21.63
CA ASP A 204 -25.49 4.50 21.59
C ASP A 204 -24.01 4.88 21.45
N GLY A 205 -23.09 3.98 21.84
CA GLY A 205 -21.65 4.15 21.66
C GLY A 205 -21.18 4.00 20.20
N ILE A 206 -21.93 3.28 19.37
CA ILE A 206 -21.61 3.04 17.96
C ILE A 206 -22.57 3.75 17.02
N MET A 207 -23.86 3.70 17.27
CA MET A 207 -24.89 4.16 16.33
C MET A 207 -25.14 5.65 16.51
N GLU A 208 -24.88 6.45 15.48
CA GLU A 208 -25.15 7.90 15.50
C GLU A 208 -26.63 8.19 15.23
N CYS A 209 -27.26 7.36 14.39
CA CYS A 209 -28.65 7.48 14.04
C CYS A 209 -29.27 6.10 13.73
N LEU A 210 -30.58 6.05 13.56
CA LEU A 210 -31.25 4.84 13.11
C LEU A 210 -30.97 4.63 11.61
N PRO A 211 -30.46 3.45 11.21
CA PRO A 211 -30.35 3.08 9.81
C PRO A 211 -31.71 3.12 9.10
N ASP A 212 -31.71 3.52 7.83
CA ASP A 212 -32.90 3.36 7.00
C ASP A 212 -33.18 1.87 6.74
N LEU A 213 -34.37 1.42 7.13
CA LEU A 213 -34.85 0.05 6.96
C LEU A 213 -35.52 -0.17 5.61
N ASN A 214 -35.80 0.90 4.86
CA ASN A 214 -36.43 0.80 3.56
C ASN A 214 -35.42 0.32 2.50
N ASP A 215 -35.95 -0.26 1.42
CA ASP A 215 -35.21 -0.51 0.18
C ASP A 215 -34.10 -1.57 0.32
N ILE A 216 -34.51 -2.82 0.61
CA ILE A 216 -33.64 -3.99 0.72
C ILE A 216 -34.15 -5.07 -0.22
N SER A 217 -33.26 -5.55 -1.09
CA SER A 217 -33.56 -6.66 -2.00
C SER A 217 -33.61 -7.97 -1.21
N ALA A 218 -34.83 -8.47 -0.98
CA ALA A 218 -35.01 -9.82 -0.46
C ALA A 218 -34.72 -10.85 -1.56
N PRO A 219 -34.12 -12.01 -1.24
CA PRO A 219 -34.01 -13.11 -2.18
C PRO A 219 -35.38 -13.47 -2.76
N CYS A 220 -35.43 -13.71 -4.07
CA CYS A 220 -36.66 -13.99 -4.79
C CYS A 220 -36.56 -15.26 -5.65
N GLY A 221 -37.71 -15.86 -5.95
CA GLY A 221 -37.79 -17.10 -6.71
C GLY A 221 -37.00 -18.25 -6.04
N ALA A 222 -36.22 -18.99 -6.82
CA ALA A 222 -35.41 -20.11 -6.32
C ALA A 222 -34.36 -19.70 -5.26
N GLN A 223 -33.97 -18.42 -5.18
CA GLN A 223 -33.05 -17.95 -4.15
C GLN A 223 -33.72 -17.86 -2.76
N THR A 224 -35.05 -17.79 -2.70
CA THR A 224 -35.78 -17.79 -1.43
C THR A 224 -35.57 -19.10 -0.67
N ASP A 225 -35.59 -20.24 -1.36
CA ASP A 225 -35.42 -21.56 -0.75
C ASP A 225 -33.98 -21.77 -0.27
N GLU A 226 -32.98 -21.41 -1.09
CA GLU A 226 -31.57 -21.47 -0.71
C GLU A 226 -31.25 -20.53 0.46
N TYR A 227 -31.88 -19.35 0.51
CA TYR A 227 -31.76 -18.45 1.65
C TYR A 227 -32.37 -19.04 2.92
N ALA A 228 -33.57 -19.64 2.87
CA ALA A 228 -34.19 -20.29 4.01
C ALA A 228 -33.34 -21.46 4.55
N LYS A 229 -32.81 -22.30 3.65
CA LYS A 229 -31.86 -23.37 4.02
C LYS A 229 -30.61 -22.82 4.69
N LEU A 230 -30.03 -21.74 4.14
CA LEU A 230 -28.88 -21.09 4.74
C LEU A 230 -29.20 -20.55 6.14
N VAL A 231 -30.34 -19.84 6.30
CA VAL A 231 -30.78 -19.33 7.60
C VAL A 231 -30.89 -20.47 8.62
N LEU A 232 -31.49 -21.61 8.28
CA LEU A 232 -31.54 -22.78 9.16
C LEU A 232 -30.15 -23.25 9.60
N ARG A 233 -29.22 -23.44 8.65
CA ARG A 233 -27.83 -23.87 8.96
C ARG A 233 -27.17 -22.87 9.93
N LEU A 234 -27.40 -21.58 9.73
CA LEU A 234 -26.85 -20.53 10.58
C LEU A 234 -27.55 -20.39 11.95
N LEU A 235 -28.83 -20.74 12.06
CA LEU A 235 -29.54 -20.83 13.35
C LEU A 235 -28.96 -21.98 14.18
N VAL A 236 -28.76 -23.15 13.56
CA VAL A 236 -28.24 -24.37 14.20
C VAL A 236 -26.84 -24.15 14.79
N CYS A 237 -25.92 -23.53 14.04
CA CYS A 237 -24.58 -23.25 14.57
C CYS A 237 -24.54 -22.06 15.55
N GLY A 238 -25.65 -21.35 15.73
CA GLY A 238 -25.75 -20.23 16.66
C GLY A 238 -25.41 -18.86 16.09
N LYS A 239 -25.05 -18.76 14.80
CA LYS A 239 -24.68 -17.49 14.13
C LYS A 239 -25.85 -16.52 14.02
N LEU A 240 -27.08 -17.04 13.99
CA LEU A 240 -28.31 -16.25 13.93
C LEU A 240 -29.24 -16.54 15.10
N ARG A 241 -30.07 -15.55 15.41
CA ARG A 241 -31.34 -15.68 16.14
C ARG A 241 -32.45 -15.04 15.35
N LEU A 242 -33.70 -15.36 15.68
CA LEU A 242 -34.87 -14.76 15.06
C LEU A 242 -35.41 -13.64 15.95
N ARG A 243 -35.73 -12.52 15.33
CA ARG A 243 -36.31 -11.34 15.99
C ARG A 243 -37.62 -10.95 15.32
N ARG A 244 -38.58 -10.44 16.08
CA ARG A 244 -39.83 -9.90 15.53
C ARG A 244 -39.62 -8.49 14.98
N GLU A 245 -38.69 -7.75 15.57
CA GLU A 245 -38.34 -6.39 15.18
C GLU A 245 -36.81 -6.21 15.14
N VAL A 246 -36.34 -5.38 14.22
CA VAL A 246 -34.92 -5.02 14.07
C VAL A 246 -34.79 -3.52 13.82
N LYS A 247 -33.68 -2.93 14.26
CA LYS A 247 -33.32 -1.52 14.05
C LYS A 247 -32.37 -1.31 12.89
N GLY A 248 -31.80 -2.38 12.34
CA GLY A 248 -30.93 -2.34 11.17
C GLY A 248 -31.13 -3.59 10.32
N LEU A 249 -31.04 -3.42 9.00
CA LEU A 249 -31.28 -4.48 8.02
C LEU A 249 -30.22 -4.38 6.92
N GLY A 250 -29.68 -5.52 6.50
CA GLY A 250 -28.71 -5.62 5.42
C GLY A 250 -29.00 -6.81 4.51
N GLU A 251 -28.77 -6.63 3.21
CA GLU A 251 -28.92 -7.69 2.20
C GLU A 251 -27.91 -8.81 2.43
N VAL A 252 -28.23 -10.02 1.97
CA VAL A 252 -27.32 -11.18 2.07
C VAL A 252 -27.03 -11.69 0.68
N PHE A 253 -25.74 -11.82 0.35
CA PHE A 253 -25.29 -12.42 -0.89
C PHE A 253 -24.07 -13.30 -0.66
N CYS A 254 -23.74 -14.16 -1.64
CA CYS A 254 -22.60 -15.05 -1.56
C CYS A 254 -21.53 -14.67 -2.58
N VAL A 255 -20.27 -14.91 -2.24
CA VAL A 255 -19.13 -14.82 -3.16
C VAL A 255 -18.39 -16.14 -3.21
N ASN A 256 -17.82 -16.50 -4.36
CA ASN A 256 -17.04 -17.74 -4.47
C ASN A 256 -15.72 -17.60 -3.69
N LYS A 257 -15.32 -18.67 -3.01
CA LYS A 257 -13.96 -18.80 -2.47
C LYS A 257 -12.99 -19.22 -3.58
N SER A 258 -11.69 -19.13 -3.28
CA SER A 258 -10.65 -19.69 -4.14
C SER A 258 -10.80 -21.21 -4.33
N THR A 259 -11.32 -21.91 -3.32
CA THR A 259 -11.70 -23.31 -3.41
C THR A 259 -12.95 -23.46 -4.27
N PRO A 260 -12.89 -24.18 -5.42
CA PRO A 260 -14.04 -24.36 -6.30
C PRO A 260 -15.24 -24.95 -5.57
N GLY A 261 -16.44 -24.44 -5.88
CA GLY A 261 -17.69 -24.94 -5.29
C GLY A 261 -17.96 -24.50 -3.84
N ARG A 262 -17.06 -23.72 -3.22
CA ARG A 262 -17.29 -23.13 -1.90
C ARG A 262 -17.65 -21.65 -1.99
N GLN A 263 -18.55 -21.22 -1.12
CA GLN A 263 -19.06 -19.85 -1.04
C GLN A 263 -18.80 -19.24 0.33
N ARG A 264 -18.70 -17.92 0.36
CA ARG A 264 -18.69 -17.09 1.57
C ARG A 264 -19.91 -16.21 1.57
N GLU A 265 -20.66 -16.27 2.65
CA GLU A 265 -21.78 -15.36 2.90
C GLU A 265 -21.27 -13.97 3.30
N ILE A 266 -21.88 -12.93 2.73
CA ILE A 266 -21.59 -11.53 3.02
C ILE A 266 -22.91 -10.84 3.38
N TRP A 267 -22.90 -10.11 4.50
CA TRP A 267 -23.99 -9.25 4.91
C TRP A 267 -23.67 -7.81 4.46
N ASN A 268 -24.50 -7.24 3.59
CA ASN A 268 -24.32 -5.89 3.07
C ASN A 268 -24.68 -4.85 4.13
N GLY A 269 -23.73 -4.57 5.02
CA GLY A 269 -23.88 -3.63 6.11
C GLY A 269 -23.67 -2.17 5.74
N ALA A 270 -23.68 -1.79 4.45
CA ALA A 270 -23.31 -0.44 4.02
C ALA A 270 -24.20 0.65 4.64
N LYS A 271 -25.53 0.45 4.66
CA LYS A 271 -26.49 1.39 5.28
C LYS A 271 -26.29 1.49 6.79
N VAL A 272 -26.14 0.34 7.47
CA VAL A 272 -25.92 0.29 8.92
C VAL A 272 -24.58 0.92 9.30
N SER A 273 -23.54 0.68 8.50
CA SER A 273 -22.20 1.27 8.69
C SER A 273 -22.19 2.78 8.46
N ALA A 274 -23.04 3.31 7.58
CA ALA A 274 -23.17 4.74 7.35
C ALA A 274 -23.93 5.46 8.48
N ALA A 275 -24.78 4.75 9.22
CA ALA A 275 -25.47 5.23 10.41
C ALA A 275 -24.65 5.05 11.70
N ALA A 276 -23.51 4.38 11.61
CA ALA A 276 -22.59 4.15 12.72
C ALA A 276 -21.43 5.15 12.69
N GLN A 277 -20.89 5.44 13.87
CA GLN A 277 -19.64 6.15 14.04
C GLN A 277 -18.52 5.44 13.29
N ARG A 278 -17.52 6.22 12.87
CA ARG A 278 -16.33 5.66 12.24
C ARG A 278 -15.51 4.90 13.30
N PRO A 279 -15.14 3.62 13.07
CA PRO A 279 -14.29 2.89 14.00
C PRO A 279 -12.91 3.56 14.10
N PRO A 280 -12.22 3.40 15.26
CA PRO A 280 -10.85 3.88 15.39
C PRO A 280 -9.90 3.13 14.43
N PRO A 281 -8.73 3.71 14.12
CA PRO A 281 -7.68 3.01 13.39
C PRO A 281 -7.37 1.66 14.05
N PRO A 282 -7.28 0.54 13.28
CA PRO A 282 -7.03 -0.76 13.87
C PRO A 282 -5.64 -0.83 14.54
N ALA A 283 -5.60 -1.25 15.80
CA ALA A 283 -4.36 -1.31 16.57
C ALA A 283 -3.34 -2.28 15.95
N LYS A 284 -2.07 -1.86 15.91
CA LYS A 284 -0.92 -2.68 15.45
C LYS A 284 -1.11 -3.32 14.06
N LEU A 285 -1.84 -2.65 13.17
CA LEU A 285 -2.11 -3.18 11.83
C LEU A 285 -0.84 -3.25 10.97
N ALA A 286 -0.45 -4.46 10.60
CA ALA A 286 0.67 -4.69 9.70
C ALA A 286 0.27 -4.42 8.24
N ASN A 287 1.22 -3.88 7.46
CA ASN A 287 1.10 -3.77 6.01
C ASN A 287 2.45 -4.08 5.34
N PRO A 288 2.51 -4.26 4.00
CA PRO A 288 3.77 -4.63 3.34
C PRO A 288 4.94 -3.64 3.53
N SER A 289 4.68 -2.37 3.90
CA SER A 289 5.77 -1.45 4.24
C SER A 289 6.49 -1.78 5.54
N CYS A 290 5.94 -2.65 6.40
CA CYS A 290 6.67 -3.15 7.56
C CYS A 290 7.79 -4.13 7.14
N PHE A 291 7.62 -4.86 6.04
CA PHE A 291 8.61 -5.85 5.60
C PHE A 291 9.95 -5.23 5.22
N VAL A 292 9.93 -4.02 4.65
CA VAL A 292 11.17 -3.35 4.22
C VAL A 292 12.01 -2.89 5.41
N ASP A 293 11.51 -3.00 6.64
CA ASP A 293 12.25 -2.72 7.87
C ASP A 293 13.00 -3.91 8.42
N LEU A 294 12.66 -5.09 7.97
CA LEU A 294 13.34 -6.30 8.36
C LEU A 294 14.76 -6.29 7.80
N GLU A 295 15.69 -6.72 8.62
CA GLU A 295 17.10 -6.90 8.28
C GLU A 295 17.48 -8.34 8.57
N PHE A 296 17.83 -9.07 7.52
CA PHE A 296 18.32 -10.44 7.63
C PHE A 296 19.84 -10.43 7.46
N GLY A 297 20.55 -10.84 8.50
CA GLY A 297 21.99 -11.00 8.47
C GLY A 297 22.40 -12.09 7.47
N ALA A 298 23.59 -11.95 6.89
CA ALA A 298 24.14 -13.02 6.06
C ALA A 298 24.38 -14.28 6.91
N GLY A 299 23.75 -15.39 6.53
CA GLY A 299 23.84 -16.66 7.27
C GLY A 299 23.10 -16.66 8.61
N GLU A 300 22.21 -15.68 8.84
CA GLU A 300 21.34 -15.68 10.01
C GLU A 300 20.24 -16.75 9.87
N ASP A 301 20.00 -17.50 10.95
CA ASP A 301 18.88 -18.42 11.03
C ASP A 301 17.58 -17.65 11.25
N ILE A 302 16.72 -17.67 10.23
CA ILE A 302 15.42 -17.00 10.24
C ILE A 302 14.34 -18.05 10.00
N TYR A 303 13.33 -18.03 10.87
CA TYR A 303 12.20 -18.93 10.82
C TYR A 303 10.91 -18.11 10.71
N MET A 304 10.06 -18.46 9.75
CA MET A 304 8.82 -17.76 9.44
C MET A 304 7.63 -18.63 9.78
N SER A 305 6.61 -18.05 10.38
CA SER A 305 5.40 -18.78 10.77
C SER A 305 4.15 -17.96 10.52
N LYS A 306 3.03 -18.63 10.25
CA LYS A 306 1.73 -18.00 10.01
C LYS A 306 0.62 -18.79 10.71
N ARG A 307 -0.36 -18.07 11.25
CA ARG A 307 -1.66 -18.56 11.74
C ARG A 307 -2.78 -17.73 11.12
N ASP A 308 -3.90 -18.38 10.84
CA ASP A 308 -5.14 -17.79 10.31
C ASP A 308 -6.28 -18.23 11.23
N VAL A 309 -7.07 -17.29 11.75
CA VAL A 309 -8.24 -17.66 12.58
C VAL A 309 -9.36 -18.17 11.68
N GLN A 310 -9.80 -19.41 11.91
CA GLN A 310 -10.82 -20.05 11.09
C GLN A 310 -12.15 -19.30 11.23
N THR A 311 -12.71 -18.85 10.10
CA THR A 311 -13.99 -18.13 10.07
C THR A 311 -14.06 -17.00 11.11
N CYS A 312 -12.99 -16.21 11.21
CA CYS A 312 -12.77 -15.24 12.29
C CYS A 312 -14.01 -14.41 12.70
N PHE A 313 -14.69 -13.78 11.75
CA PHE A 313 -15.89 -12.99 12.07
C PHE A 313 -17.05 -13.81 12.65
N ASP A 314 -17.16 -15.09 12.26
CA ASP A 314 -18.24 -15.96 12.71
C ASP A 314 -18.00 -16.53 14.11
N VAL A 315 -16.77 -16.45 14.64
CA VAL A 315 -16.46 -16.87 16.01
C VAL A 315 -16.54 -15.72 17.01
N LEU A 316 -16.45 -14.45 16.57
CA LEU A 316 -16.50 -13.28 17.44
C LEU A 316 -17.94 -12.90 17.79
N GLN A 317 -18.34 -13.11 19.04
CA GLN A 317 -19.66 -12.76 19.54
C GLN A 317 -19.91 -11.25 19.48
N ALA A 318 -21.08 -10.87 18.98
CA ALA A 318 -21.55 -9.49 18.99
C ALA A 318 -22.34 -9.21 20.28
N PRO A 319 -22.19 -8.00 20.86
CA PRO A 319 -22.99 -7.53 21.99
C PRO A 319 -24.47 -7.63 21.72
N GLU A 320 -25.25 -8.12 22.69
CA GLU A 320 -26.70 -8.29 22.55
C GLU A 320 -27.39 -6.98 22.11
N ALA A 321 -26.95 -5.85 22.66
CA ALA A 321 -27.48 -4.52 22.33
C ALA A 321 -27.35 -4.16 20.83
N LEU A 322 -26.33 -4.69 20.14
CA LEU A 322 -26.06 -4.43 18.72
C LEU A 322 -26.74 -5.41 17.78
N GLN A 323 -27.10 -6.61 18.24
CA GLN A 323 -27.64 -7.66 17.36
C GLN A 323 -28.92 -7.24 16.64
N GLN A 324 -29.75 -6.38 17.26
CA GLN A 324 -30.95 -5.80 16.62
C GLN A 324 -30.63 -4.93 15.39
N TYR A 325 -29.39 -4.49 15.20
CA TYR A 325 -28.93 -3.72 14.02
C TYR A 325 -28.38 -4.62 12.90
N PHE A 326 -28.17 -5.91 13.18
CA PHE A 326 -27.61 -6.89 12.24
C PHE A 326 -28.70 -7.78 11.62
N GLY A 327 -29.88 -7.21 11.38
CA GLY A 327 -31.00 -7.89 10.75
C GLY A 327 -30.75 -8.23 9.28
N ARG A 328 -31.44 -9.26 8.80
CA ARG A 328 -31.40 -9.78 7.43
C ARG A 328 -32.82 -9.86 6.85
N PRO A 329 -33.00 -10.00 5.52
CA PRO A 329 -34.32 -10.09 4.91
C PRO A 329 -35.22 -11.09 5.65
N PRO A 330 -36.49 -10.72 5.94
CA PRO A 330 -37.35 -11.50 6.80
C PRO A 330 -37.73 -12.83 6.17
N VAL A 331 -37.98 -13.81 7.03
CA VAL A 331 -38.49 -15.14 6.71
C VAL A 331 -39.73 -15.43 7.56
N THR A 332 -40.47 -16.48 7.26
CA THR A 332 -41.52 -17.02 8.14
C THR A 332 -41.09 -18.35 8.73
N LEU A 333 -41.67 -18.74 9.87
CA LEU A 333 -41.39 -20.05 10.47
C LEU A 333 -41.85 -21.20 9.56
N ASP A 334 -42.95 -20.99 8.82
CA ASP A 334 -43.42 -21.93 7.81
C ASP A 334 -42.42 -22.11 6.65
N GLN A 335 -41.82 -21.02 6.15
CA GLN A 335 -40.78 -21.10 5.12
C GLN A 335 -39.56 -21.89 5.59
N LEU A 336 -39.11 -21.61 6.82
CA LEU A 336 -38.00 -22.34 7.43
C LEU A 336 -38.36 -23.82 7.66
N SER A 337 -39.57 -24.11 8.13
CA SER A 337 -40.02 -25.49 8.36
C SER A 337 -40.09 -26.28 7.05
N ARG A 338 -40.52 -25.67 5.94
CA ARG A 338 -40.51 -26.31 4.61
C ARG A 338 -39.12 -26.49 4.01
N ALA A 339 -38.19 -25.60 4.34
CA ALA A 339 -36.81 -25.66 3.84
C ALA A 339 -35.94 -26.71 4.57
N GLY A 340 -36.36 -27.16 5.75
CA GLY A 340 -35.64 -28.14 6.58
C GLY A 340 -36.54 -29.25 7.13
N ALA A 341 -35.99 -30.08 8.01
CA ALA A 341 -36.75 -31.13 8.71
C ALA A 341 -37.14 -30.72 10.14
N ALA A 342 -37.28 -29.42 10.41
CA ALA A 342 -37.62 -28.88 11.73
C ALA A 342 -39.09 -28.45 11.79
N SER A 343 -39.76 -28.76 12.90
CA SER A 343 -41.13 -28.31 13.17
C SER A 343 -41.16 -26.82 13.51
N VAL A 344 -42.31 -26.17 13.29
CA VAL A 344 -42.52 -24.76 13.67
C VAL A 344 -42.27 -24.53 15.16
N ASP A 345 -42.64 -25.48 16.02
CA ASP A 345 -42.45 -25.38 17.47
C ASP A 345 -40.97 -25.45 17.89
N GLU A 346 -40.16 -26.24 17.19
CA GLU A 346 -38.71 -26.22 17.38
C GLU A 346 -38.11 -24.89 16.93
N LEU A 347 -38.59 -24.33 15.83
CA LEU A 347 -38.09 -23.06 15.29
C LEU A 347 -38.43 -21.85 16.18
N ARG A 348 -39.55 -21.90 16.90
CA ARG A 348 -39.92 -20.86 17.89
C ARG A 348 -38.86 -20.66 18.97
N ARG A 349 -38.05 -21.68 19.29
CA ARG A 349 -36.97 -21.59 20.30
C ARG A 349 -35.83 -20.67 19.87
N TYR A 350 -35.71 -20.35 18.59
CA TYR A 350 -34.71 -19.40 18.09
C TYR A 350 -35.17 -17.94 18.16
N VAL A 351 -36.45 -17.69 18.48
CA VAL A 351 -37.00 -16.33 18.61
C VAL A 351 -36.64 -15.78 19.99
N VAL A 352 -35.86 -14.71 20.03
CA VAL A 352 -35.29 -14.19 21.29
C VAL A 352 -36.06 -13.01 21.89
N ASP A 353 -36.90 -12.32 21.10
CA ASP A 353 -37.69 -11.20 21.60
C ASP A 353 -39.01 -11.72 22.19
N VAL A 354 -39.04 -11.92 23.52
CA VAL A 354 -40.17 -12.47 24.26
C VAL A 354 -41.03 -11.32 24.80
N GLY A 355 -42.29 -11.19 24.34
CA GLY A 355 -43.21 -10.17 24.88
C GLY A 355 -44.38 -9.73 24.00
N HIS A 356 -44.39 -10.06 22.71
CA HIS A 356 -45.36 -9.51 21.74
C HIS A 356 -46.58 -10.42 21.46
N GLY A 357 -47.01 -11.25 22.42
CA GLY A 357 -48.13 -12.20 22.23
C GLY A 357 -47.80 -13.42 21.34
N PRO A 358 -48.79 -14.26 20.99
CA PRO A 358 -48.58 -15.48 20.21
C PRO A 358 -48.04 -15.19 18.80
N LEU A 359 -47.04 -15.97 18.37
CA LEU A 359 -46.41 -15.86 17.05
C LEU A 359 -47.03 -16.88 16.07
N SER A 360 -47.64 -16.38 15.00
CA SER A 360 -48.18 -17.20 13.91
C SER A 360 -47.05 -17.77 13.03
N PRO A 361 -47.18 -18.99 12.47
CA PRO A 361 -46.18 -19.55 11.55
C PRO A 361 -45.92 -18.71 10.30
N HIS A 362 -46.86 -17.84 9.93
CA HIS A 362 -46.79 -16.96 8.76
C HIS A 362 -46.32 -15.53 9.08
N ASP A 363 -46.14 -15.20 10.36
CA ASP A 363 -45.61 -13.90 10.75
C ASP A 363 -44.16 -13.78 10.27
N LYS A 364 -43.80 -12.57 9.81
CA LYS A 364 -42.43 -12.26 9.43
C LYS A 364 -41.55 -12.16 10.68
N VAL A 365 -40.42 -12.84 10.63
CA VAL A 365 -39.34 -12.74 11.60
C VAL A 365 -38.04 -12.44 10.86
N TYR A 366 -37.17 -11.67 11.50
CA TYR A 366 -35.90 -11.21 10.98
C TYR A 366 -34.78 -12.07 11.55
N PRO A 367 -34.02 -12.79 10.72
CA PRO A 367 -32.78 -13.39 11.16
C PRO A 367 -31.78 -12.27 11.50
N ALA A 368 -31.21 -12.29 12.69
CA ALA A 368 -30.28 -11.30 13.19
C ALA A 368 -28.96 -11.97 13.61
N SER A 369 -27.83 -11.37 13.23
CA SER A 369 -26.50 -11.87 13.58
C SER A 369 -26.23 -11.81 15.07
N THR A 370 -25.80 -12.92 15.67
CA THR A 370 -25.29 -12.99 17.07
C THR A 370 -23.79 -12.72 17.16
N VAL A 371 -23.13 -12.63 16.01
CA VAL A 371 -21.69 -12.43 15.83
C VAL A 371 -21.44 -11.16 15.03
N TRP A 372 -20.20 -10.65 15.07
CA TRP A 372 -19.78 -9.48 14.29
C TRP A 372 -19.87 -9.79 12.79
N PRO A 373 -20.85 -9.23 12.04
CA PRO A 373 -21.09 -9.69 10.68
C PRO A 373 -20.01 -9.16 9.72
N MET A 374 -19.66 -9.99 8.74
CA MET A 374 -18.88 -9.57 7.58
C MET A 374 -19.65 -8.49 6.81
N GLY A 375 -19.11 -7.27 6.78
CA GLY A 375 -19.69 -6.13 6.07
C GLY A 375 -20.17 -4.97 6.96
N PHE A 376 -20.02 -5.08 8.29
CA PHE A 376 -20.12 -3.94 9.19
C PHE A 376 -18.77 -3.24 9.38
N SER A 377 -18.77 -1.91 9.46
CA SER A 377 -17.54 -1.10 9.57
C SER A 377 -16.66 -1.43 10.78
N TRP A 378 -17.27 -1.82 11.91
CA TRP A 378 -16.53 -2.12 13.14
C TRP A 378 -15.98 -3.56 13.23
N SER A 379 -16.50 -4.50 12.43
CA SER A 379 -16.13 -5.92 12.56
C SER A 379 -14.63 -6.17 12.42
N SER A 380 -13.97 -5.54 11.44
CA SER A 380 -12.51 -5.67 11.25
C SER A 380 -11.70 -5.06 12.40
N CYS A 381 -12.19 -3.99 13.02
CA CYS A 381 -11.51 -3.34 14.14
C CYS A 381 -11.51 -4.25 15.37
N VAL A 382 -12.68 -4.83 15.69
CA VAL A 382 -12.82 -5.80 16.80
C VAL A 382 -11.98 -7.05 16.53
N ALA A 383 -12.06 -7.61 15.32
CA ALA A 383 -11.25 -8.78 14.95
C ALA A 383 -9.74 -8.50 15.06
N GLN A 384 -9.26 -7.34 14.59
CA GLN A 384 -7.87 -6.93 14.76
C GLN A 384 -7.50 -6.86 16.24
N ALA A 385 -8.32 -6.19 17.07
CA ALA A 385 -8.05 -6.01 18.49
C ALA A 385 -7.99 -7.35 19.23
N SER A 386 -8.91 -8.28 18.93
CA SER A 386 -8.93 -9.63 19.50
C SER A 386 -7.66 -10.39 19.14
N THR A 387 -7.27 -10.44 17.87
CA THR A 387 -6.05 -11.16 17.44
C THR A 387 -4.79 -10.57 18.06
N VAL A 388 -4.69 -9.23 18.15
CA VAL A 388 -3.57 -8.55 18.84
C VAL A 388 -3.53 -8.90 20.33
N ALA A 389 -4.69 -8.94 20.99
CA ALA A 389 -4.78 -9.30 22.40
C ALA A 389 -4.36 -10.76 22.64
N CYS A 390 -4.77 -11.71 21.78
CA CYS A 390 -4.30 -13.09 21.82
C CYS A 390 -2.76 -13.18 21.65
N CYS A 391 -2.18 -12.37 20.76
CA CYS A 391 -0.72 -12.31 20.61
C CYS A 391 -0.02 -11.81 21.88
N ARG A 392 -0.55 -10.75 22.51
CA ARG A 392 -0.01 -10.21 23.77
C ARG A 392 -0.09 -11.23 24.91
N GLU A 393 -1.22 -11.91 25.04
CA GLU A 393 -1.42 -12.97 26.03
C GLU A 393 -0.50 -14.17 25.79
N ALA A 394 -0.25 -14.52 24.52
CA ALA A 394 0.76 -15.49 24.14
C ALA A 394 2.20 -15.03 24.46
N GLY A 395 2.37 -13.78 24.89
CA GLY A 395 3.59 -13.15 25.40
C GLY A 395 4.34 -12.29 24.38
N VAL A 396 3.71 -11.89 23.26
CA VAL A 396 4.35 -11.06 22.24
C VAL A 396 4.56 -9.66 22.85
N PRO A 397 5.81 -9.19 23.00
CA PRO A 397 6.05 -7.87 23.56
C PRO A 397 5.60 -6.79 22.59
N ASP A 398 5.18 -5.65 23.11
CA ASP A 398 4.63 -4.56 22.30
C ASP A 398 5.63 -4.00 21.25
N CYS A 399 6.94 -4.14 21.54
CA CYS A 399 8.03 -3.77 20.64
C CYS A 399 8.31 -4.78 19.52
N ALA A 400 7.69 -5.97 19.54
CA ALA A 400 7.82 -6.96 18.47
C ALA A 400 6.77 -6.77 17.35
N PHE A 401 5.71 -5.98 17.59
CA PHE A 401 4.69 -5.78 16.57
C PHE A 401 5.19 -4.95 15.38
N MET A 402 4.89 -5.44 14.17
CA MET A 402 5.13 -4.76 12.91
C MET A 402 3.95 -3.85 12.59
N THR A 403 4.16 -2.54 12.75
CA THR A 403 3.20 -1.49 12.38
C THR A 403 3.94 -0.28 11.83
N MET A 404 3.22 0.62 11.18
CA MET A 404 3.76 1.90 10.71
C MET A 404 3.72 3.00 11.78
N GLU A 405 3.02 2.76 12.90
CA GLU A 405 2.88 3.71 14.01
C GLU A 405 4.01 3.58 15.04
N ASP A 406 4.64 2.40 15.12
CA ASP A 406 5.71 2.07 16.06
C ASP A 406 7.09 1.97 15.36
N PRO A 407 8.21 2.05 16.11
CA PRO A 407 9.52 1.83 15.52
C PRO A 407 9.56 0.39 15.02
N PRO A 408 10.36 0.10 13.99
CA PRO A 408 10.58 -1.26 13.55
C PRO A 408 10.94 -2.18 14.72
N PRO A 409 10.44 -3.43 14.73
CA PRO A 409 10.71 -4.34 15.82
C PRO A 409 12.20 -4.60 15.98
N CYS A 410 12.71 -4.42 17.19
CA CYS A 410 14.07 -4.72 17.56
C CYS A 410 14.11 -5.96 18.46
N GLY A 411 14.85 -6.99 18.08
CA GLY A 411 15.00 -8.20 18.90
C GLY A 411 15.01 -9.49 18.11
N CYS A 412 14.71 -10.61 18.78
CA CYS A 412 14.71 -11.96 18.21
C CYS A 412 13.38 -12.39 17.58
N GLU A 413 12.35 -11.53 17.62
CA GLU A 413 11.02 -11.80 17.09
C GLU A 413 10.42 -10.52 16.47
N ALA A 414 9.70 -10.70 15.36
CA ALA A 414 8.78 -9.73 14.81
C ALA A 414 7.42 -10.39 14.56
N CYS A 415 6.33 -9.71 14.90
CA CYS A 415 4.95 -10.20 14.82
C CYS A 415 4.10 -9.24 13.99
N GLY A 416 3.47 -9.70 12.93
CA GLY A 416 2.51 -8.92 12.15
C GLY A 416 1.10 -9.47 12.33
N VAL A 417 0.14 -8.56 12.46
CA VAL A 417 -1.28 -8.91 12.56
C VAL A 417 -2.08 -8.09 11.54
N ALA A 418 -2.90 -8.79 10.76
CA ALA A 418 -3.87 -8.19 9.86
C ALA A 418 -5.20 -8.93 9.96
N THR A 419 -6.09 -8.41 10.81
CA THR A 419 -7.38 -8.98 11.16
C THR A 419 -7.23 -10.39 11.75
N ASP A 420 -7.39 -11.43 10.94
CA ASP A 420 -7.33 -12.84 11.28
C ASP A 420 -5.98 -13.50 10.96
N ASP A 421 -5.17 -12.85 10.13
CA ASP A 421 -3.81 -13.30 9.79
C ASP A 421 -2.82 -12.83 10.87
N THR A 422 -2.13 -13.78 11.49
CA THR A 422 -0.95 -13.53 12.35
C THR A 422 0.28 -14.17 11.72
N PHE A 423 1.39 -13.45 11.63
CA PHE A 423 2.63 -13.98 11.09
C PHE A 423 3.85 -13.52 11.89
N PHE A 424 4.85 -14.40 11.97
CA PHE A 424 6.05 -14.21 12.76
C PHE A 424 7.31 -14.37 11.95
N ILE A 425 8.34 -13.68 12.41
CA ILE A 425 9.73 -13.86 11.99
C ILE A 425 10.55 -14.04 13.26
N HIS A 426 11.15 -15.21 13.42
CA HIS A 426 11.96 -15.58 14.57
C HIS A 426 13.42 -15.74 14.18
N ARG A 427 14.31 -15.21 15.02
CA ARG A 427 15.77 -15.44 14.96
C ARG A 427 16.24 -16.59 15.87
N SER A 428 15.28 -17.24 16.55
CA SER A 428 15.53 -18.34 17.47
C SER A 428 14.45 -19.39 17.29
N LEU A 429 14.86 -20.61 16.94
CA LEU A 429 13.95 -21.74 16.74
C LEU A 429 13.17 -22.05 18.02
N ALA A 430 13.86 -22.05 19.18
CA ALA A 430 13.26 -22.34 20.48
C ALA A 430 12.18 -21.31 20.84
N LEU A 431 12.46 -20.02 20.63
CA LEU A 431 11.48 -18.95 20.85
C LEU A 431 10.27 -19.13 19.93
N GLY A 432 10.51 -19.44 18.65
CA GLY A 432 9.44 -19.68 17.69
C GLY A 432 8.54 -20.85 18.09
N GLN A 433 9.12 -21.98 18.50
CA GLN A 433 8.37 -23.14 19.01
C GLN A 433 7.52 -22.80 20.24
N GLU A 434 8.13 -22.12 21.22
CA GLU A 434 7.44 -21.69 22.43
C GLU A 434 6.30 -20.72 22.12
N ARG A 435 6.56 -19.71 21.27
CA ARG A 435 5.58 -18.71 20.86
C ARG A 435 4.37 -19.35 20.19
N LEU A 436 4.60 -20.22 19.21
CA LEU A 436 3.52 -20.84 18.46
C LEU A 436 2.68 -21.75 19.35
N LYS A 437 3.31 -22.50 20.27
CA LYS A 437 2.58 -23.32 21.25
C LYS A 437 1.68 -22.45 22.12
N LYS A 438 2.21 -21.33 22.65
CA LYS A 438 1.44 -20.40 23.48
C LYS A 438 0.30 -19.75 22.69
N LEU A 439 0.56 -19.28 21.47
CA LEU A 439 -0.47 -18.66 20.63
C LEU A 439 -1.57 -19.65 20.27
N ASP A 440 -1.22 -20.87 19.85
CA ASP A 440 -2.19 -21.90 19.51
C ASP A 440 -3.08 -22.24 20.72
N THR A 441 -2.49 -22.28 21.93
CA THR A 441 -3.24 -22.49 23.19
C THR A 441 -4.18 -21.32 23.48
N VAL A 442 -3.69 -20.08 23.43
CA VAL A 442 -4.50 -18.89 23.68
C VAL A 442 -5.64 -18.75 22.67
N LEU A 443 -5.39 -19.00 21.39
CA LEU A 443 -6.43 -18.97 20.37
C LEU A 443 -7.54 -19.98 20.65
N GLU A 444 -7.18 -21.21 21.05
CA GLU A 444 -8.16 -22.24 21.44
C GLU A 444 -8.94 -21.83 22.69
N ASP A 445 -8.25 -21.39 23.75
CA ASP A 445 -8.85 -20.99 25.03
C ASP A 445 -9.79 -19.79 24.88
N ARG A 446 -9.49 -18.88 23.94
CA ARG A 446 -10.33 -17.73 23.59
C ARG A 446 -11.44 -18.06 22.59
N GLY A 447 -11.57 -19.31 22.16
CA GLY A 447 -12.59 -19.75 21.21
C GLY A 447 -12.39 -19.18 19.80
N MET A 448 -11.14 -18.93 19.41
CA MET A 448 -10.71 -18.44 18.08
C MET A 448 -9.85 -19.50 17.37
N PRO A 449 -10.41 -20.68 17.03
CA PRO A 449 -9.63 -21.80 16.52
C PRO A 449 -8.87 -21.44 15.25
N LYS A 450 -7.65 -21.95 15.13
CA LYS A 450 -6.80 -21.75 13.94
C LYS A 450 -7.24 -22.60 12.75
N ASN A 451 -6.92 -22.13 11.56
CA ASN A 451 -7.11 -22.85 10.31
C ASN A 451 -5.83 -23.63 9.94
N ALA A 452 -5.74 -24.87 10.43
CA ALA A 452 -4.53 -25.71 10.29
C ALA A 452 -4.05 -25.88 8.84
N ASP A 453 -4.94 -25.89 7.84
CA ASP A 453 -4.60 -26.03 6.42
C ASP A 453 -3.79 -24.84 5.86
N LYS A 454 -3.80 -23.71 6.57
CA LYS A 454 -3.08 -22.49 6.18
C LYS A 454 -1.87 -22.19 7.06
N ASP A 455 -1.59 -23.04 8.05
CA ASP A 455 -0.48 -22.82 8.97
C ASP A 455 0.85 -22.91 8.23
N VAL A 456 1.75 -21.97 8.52
CA VAL A 456 3.18 -22.10 8.21
C VAL A 456 3.90 -22.16 9.55
N THR A 457 4.81 -23.11 9.72
CA THR A 457 5.48 -23.34 11.02
C THR A 457 6.99 -23.40 10.82
N LEU A 458 7.67 -22.34 11.24
CA LEU A 458 9.13 -22.22 11.32
C LEU A 458 9.84 -22.55 10.00
N ASP A 459 9.28 -22.10 8.89
CA ASP A 459 9.79 -22.31 7.54
C ASP A 459 10.77 -21.21 7.12
N SER A 460 11.54 -21.45 6.05
CA SER A 460 12.46 -20.51 5.40
C SER A 460 11.78 -19.54 4.43
N SER A 461 10.47 -19.70 4.21
CA SER A 461 9.67 -18.81 3.38
C SER A 461 8.20 -18.77 3.81
N MET A 462 7.50 -17.69 3.47
CA MET A 462 6.10 -17.49 3.83
C MET A 462 5.43 -16.49 2.90
N THR A 463 4.16 -16.75 2.56
CA THR A 463 3.27 -15.75 1.97
C THR A 463 2.51 -14.99 3.06
N ALA A 464 2.73 -13.69 3.19
CA ALA A 464 2.01 -12.82 4.13
C ALA A 464 1.61 -11.50 3.44
N LEU A 465 0.38 -11.03 3.68
CA LEU A 465 -0.12 -9.76 3.12
C LEU A 465 -0.05 -9.66 1.58
N GLY A 466 -0.08 -10.80 0.89
CA GLY A 466 0.08 -10.88 -0.57
C GLY A 466 1.52 -10.70 -1.07
N CYS A 467 2.51 -10.83 -0.18
CA CYS A 467 3.93 -10.81 -0.48
C CYS A 467 4.59 -12.15 -0.11
N GLU A 468 5.61 -12.56 -0.87
CA GLU A 468 6.51 -13.64 -0.50
C GLU A 468 7.69 -13.10 0.30
N LEU A 469 7.94 -13.72 1.44
CA LEU A 469 9.14 -13.52 2.25
C LEU A 469 10.03 -14.75 2.09
N THR A 470 11.31 -14.55 1.82
CA THR A 470 12.30 -15.62 1.66
C THR A 470 13.55 -15.31 2.46
N VAL A 471 14.18 -16.34 3.03
CA VAL A 471 15.47 -16.21 3.75
C VAL A 471 16.66 -16.27 2.79
N SER A 472 16.59 -17.09 1.74
CA SER A 472 17.67 -17.27 0.77
C SER A 472 17.16 -17.19 -0.68
N PRO A 473 17.45 -16.09 -1.41
CA PRO A 473 18.02 -14.84 -0.90
C PRO A 473 17.03 -14.11 0.04
N PRO A 474 17.54 -13.27 0.96
CA PRO A 474 16.69 -12.52 1.90
C PRO A 474 15.88 -11.46 1.14
N ALA A 475 14.56 -11.67 1.00
CA ALA A 475 13.73 -10.79 0.19
C ALA A 475 12.27 -10.70 0.67
N ALA A 476 11.64 -9.57 0.36
CA ALA A 476 10.20 -9.38 0.39
C ALA A 476 9.73 -8.98 -1.00
N GLU A 477 8.88 -9.79 -1.63
CA GLU A 477 8.46 -9.62 -3.01
C GLU A 477 6.95 -9.74 -3.16
N PRO A 478 6.34 -9.18 -4.21
CA PRO A 478 4.95 -9.47 -4.53
C PRO A 478 4.73 -10.97 -4.72
N ASN A 479 3.58 -11.51 -4.28
CA ASN A 479 3.20 -12.88 -4.61
C ASN A 479 3.21 -13.09 -6.14
N THR A 480 3.88 -14.15 -6.60
CA THR A 480 4.11 -14.42 -8.03
C THR A 480 2.82 -14.41 -8.85
N ALA A 481 1.78 -15.12 -8.41
CA ALA A 481 0.52 -15.21 -9.14
C ALA A 481 -0.15 -13.83 -9.31
N LYS A 482 -0.13 -13.02 -8.25
CA LYS A 482 -0.65 -11.65 -8.28
C LYS A 482 0.21 -10.73 -9.16
N LEU A 483 1.53 -10.87 -9.11
CA LEU A 483 2.46 -10.07 -9.91
C LEU A 483 2.31 -10.35 -11.41
N VAL A 484 2.20 -11.62 -11.79
CA VAL A 484 2.00 -12.04 -13.18
C VAL A 484 0.63 -11.56 -13.69
N THR A 485 -0.42 -11.68 -12.88
CA THR A 485 -1.76 -11.16 -13.20
C THR A 485 -1.73 -9.64 -13.39
N LEU A 486 -1.02 -8.92 -12.52
CA LEU A 486 -0.83 -7.49 -12.63
C LEU A 486 -0.12 -7.11 -13.93
N PHE A 487 0.99 -7.79 -14.24
CA PHE A 487 1.76 -7.53 -15.47
C PHE A 487 0.91 -7.79 -16.72
N ALA A 488 0.17 -8.91 -16.75
CA ALA A 488 -0.78 -9.23 -17.81
C ALA A 488 -1.84 -8.13 -18.01
N ALA A 489 -2.45 -7.64 -16.92
CA ALA A 489 -3.47 -6.60 -16.97
C ALA A 489 -2.90 -5.24 -17.45
N LEU A 490 -1.66 -4.89 -17.06
CA LEU A 490 -0.98 -3.68 -17.54
C LEU A 490 -0.71 -3.75 -19.05
N LEU A 491 -0.23 -4.89 -19.56
CA LEU A 491 -0.03 -5.08 -20.99
C LEU A 491 -1.37 -4.96 -21.76
N ASP A 492 -2.44 -5.59 -21.25
CA ASP A 492 -3.77 -5.60 -21.87
C ASP A 492 -4.33 -4.19 -21.98
N LEU A 493 -4.24 -3.44 -20.90
CA LEU A 493 -4.64 -2.05 -20.83
C LEU A 493 -3.86 -1.15 -21.81
N LEU A 494 -2.54 -1.32 -21.90
CA LEU A 494 -1.68 -0.51 -22.77
C LEU A 494 -1.99 -0.71 -24.26
N VAL A 495 -2.30 -1.94 -24.66
CA VAL A 495 -2.71 -2.29 -26.03
C VAL A 495 -4.14 -1.83 -26.30
N ARG A 496 -5.07 -2.03 -25.35
CA ARG A 496 -6.46 -1.56 -25.45
C ARG A 496 -6.55 -0.05 -25.59
N GLY A 497 -5.74 0.69 -24.82
CA GLY A 497 -5.67 2.15 -24.84
C GLY A 497 -6.93 2.85 -24.31
N ARG A 498 -7.82 2.13 -23.61
CA ARG A 498 -9.07 2.64 -23.04
C ARG A 498 -9.39 1.96 -21.72
N ALA A 499 -9.97 2.69 -20.77
CA ALA A 499 -10.49 2.17 -19.50
C ALA A 499 -11.54 3.11 -18.92
N SER A 500 -12.37 2.59 -18.03
CA SER A 500 -13.16 3.43 -17.10
C SER A 500 -12.28 3.90 -15.93
N PRO A 501 -12.51 5.12 -15.37
CA PRO A 501 -11.80 5.58 -14.17
C PRO A 501 -11.83 4.56 -13.02
N ARG A 502 -12.99 3.93 -12.79
CA ARG A 502 -13.21 2.89 -11.77
C ARG A 502 -12.36 1.65 -12.01
N ALA A 503 -12.30 1.14 -13.24
CA ALA A 503 -11.48 -0.03 -13.56
C ALA A 503 -10.00 0.25 -13.37
N LEU A 504 -9.52 1.41 -13.84
CA LEU A 504 -8.14 1.80 -13.63
C LEU A 504 -7.83 2.01 -12.15
N ASN A 505 -8.76 2.55 -11.35
CA ASN A 505 -8.58 2.71 -9.92
C ASN A 505 -8.40 1.36 -9.20
N ARG A 506 -9.13 0.32 -9.62
CA ARG A 506 -8.99 -1.03 -9.06
C ARG A 506 -7.61 -1.63 -9.38
N LEU A 507 -7.15 -1.51 -10.63
CA LEU A 507 -5.80 -1.94 -11.02
C LEU A 507 -4.72 -1.16 -10.26
N LEU A 508 -4.89 0.15 -10.14
CA LEU A 508 -4.00 1.05 -9.41
C LEU A 508 -3.85 0.62 -7.96
N GLY A 509 -4.94 0.21 -7.30
CA GLY A 509 -4.88 -0.32 -5.92
C GLY A 509 -3.92 -1.51 -5.78
N VAL A 510 -3.92 -2.45 -6.75
CA VAL A 510 -3.00 -3.59 -6.75
C VAL A 510 -1.55 -3.14 -6.96
N VAL A 511 -1.32 -2.24 -7.92
CA VAL A 511 0.01 -1.67 -8.18
C VAL A 511 0.56 -0.98 -6.94
N GLN A 512 -0.25 -0.10 -6.33
CA GLN A 512 0.13 0.67 -5.15
C GLN A 512 0.41 -0.21 -3.94
N TRP A 513 -0.34 -1.31 -3.78
CA TRP A 513 -0.08 -2.30 -2.73
C TRP A 513 1.34 -2.86 -2.82
N PHE A 514 1.81 -3.20 -4.03
CA PHE A 514 3.18 -3.67 -4.24
C PHE A 514 4.23 -2.56 -4.26
N CYS A 515 3.86 -1.33 -4.60
CA CYS A 515 4.72 -0.17 -4.41
C CYS A 515 5.10 0.04 -2.93
N LEU A 516 4.36 -0.50 -1.96
CA LEU A 516 4.74 -0.44 -0.55
C LEU A 516 6.10 -1.12 -0.25
N LEU A 517 6.51 -2.12 -1.05
CA LEU A 517 7.82 -2.77 -0.97
C LEU A 517 8.95 -1.92 -1.60
N CYS A 518 8.59 -1.04 -2.54
CA CYS A 518 9.53 -0.15 -3.22
C CYS A 518 8.88 1.23 -3.40
N ARG A 519 8.71 1.93 -2.28
CA ARG A 519 7.93 3.18 -2.19
C ARG A 519 8.32 4.27 -3.19
N PRO A 520 9.60 4.43 -3.63
CA PRO A 520 9.93 5.36 -4.70
C PRO A 520 9.10 5.20 -5.97
N MET A 521 8.58 4.00 -6.26
CA MET A 521 7.74 3.77 -7.44
C MET A 521 6.44 4.58 -7.45
N PHE A 522 5.95 5.06 -6.29
CA PHE A 522 4.79 5.96 -6.26
C PHE A 522 5.05 7.28 -7.03
N SER A 523 6.31 7.65 -7.27
CA SER A 523 6.65 8.84 -8.07
C SER A 523 6.30 8.72 -9.54
N VAL A 524 5.98 7.51 -10.04
CA VAL A 524 5.50 7.30 -11.41
C VAL A 524 4.12 7.91 -11.62
N PHE A 525 3.26 7.94 -10.59
CA PHE A 525 1.85 8.26 -10.76
C PHE A 525 1.54 9.73 -10.47
N SER A 526 0.95 10.41 -11.44
CA SER A 526 0.43 11.77 -11.32
C SER A 526 -0.81 11.94 -12.19
N ALA A 527 -0.67 11.74 -13.51
CA ALA A 527 -1.75 11.76 -14.47
C ALA A 527 -2.75 10.62 -14.24
N VAL A 528 -2.26 9.43 -13.85
CA VAL A 528 -3.13 8.29 -13.46
C VAL A 528 -4.02 8.68 -12.27
N TYR A 529 -3.48 9.37 -11.26
CA TYR A 529 -4.29 9.82 -10.12
C TYR A 529 -5.36 10.84 -10.53
N ALA A 530 -5.05 11.73 -11.47
CA ALA A 530 -6.04 12.65 -12.02
C ALA A 530 -7.13 11.89 -12.80
N PHE A 531 -6.74 10.91 -13.60
CA PHE A 531 -7.65 10.11 -14.42
C PHE A 531 -8.67 9.32 -13.58
N VAL A 532 -8.22 8.62 -12.53
CA VAL A 532 -9.09 7.75 -11.72
C VAL A 532 -10.12 8.52 -10.87
N ARG A 533 -9.93 9.84 -10.69
CA ARG A 533 -10.90 10.74 -10.05
C ARG A 533 -11.94 11.30 -11.03
N GLY A 534 -11.87 10.95 -12.31
CA GLY A 534 -12.80 11.41 -13.32
C GLY A 534 -14.22 10.86 -13.12
N ALA A 535 -15.22 11.68 -13.44
CA ALA A 535 -16.63 11.30 -13.46
C ALA A 535 -17.22 11.47 -14.88
N PRO A 536 -18.16 10.60 -15.31
CA PRO A 536 -18.61 9.37 -14.64
C PRO A 536 -17.48 8.32 -14.59
N ASP A 537 -17.42 7.54 -13.51
CA ASP A 537 -16.30 6.64 -13.22
C ASP A 537 -16.43 5.26 -13.88
N ASP A 538 -17.61 4.92 -14.38
CA ASP A 538 -17.96 3.63 -14.97
C ASP A 538 -17.84 3.61 -16.51
N ARG A 539 -17.68 4.77 -17.14
CA ARG A 539 -17.63 4.90 -18.60
C ARG A 539 -16.21 4.74 -19.13
N GLU A 540 -16.04 3.86 -20.11
CA GLU A 540 -14.76 3.72 -20.81
C GLU A 540 -14.40 4.93 -21.69
N VAL A 541 -13.24 5.51 -21.39
CA VAL A 541 -12.64 6.61 -22.15
C VAL A 541 -11.27 6.22 -22.69
N ALA A 542 -10.78 6.95 -23.69
CA ALA A 542 -9.42 6.76 -24.17
C ALA A 542 -8.42 7.21 -23.11
N LEU A 543 -7.32 6.45 -22.96
CA LEU A 543 -6.25 6.82 -22.04
C LEU A 543 -5.48 8.03 -22.60
N PRO A 544 -5.37 9.14 -21.84
CA PRO A 544 -4.47 10.24 -22.19
C PRO A 544 -3.02 9.78 -22.37
N GLU A 545 -2.23 10.50 -23.17
CA GLU A 545 -0.83 10.12 -23.43
C GLU A 545 0.02 10.07 -22.16
N ASP A 546 -0.14 11.04 -21.26
CA ASP A 546 0.56 11.07 -19.97
C ASP A 546 0.22 9.84 -19.12
N VAL A 547 -1.07 9.44 -19.09
CA VAL A 547 -1.52 8.23 -18.39
C VAL A 547 -0.89 6.98 -19.01
N ARG A 548 -0.85 6.88 -20.34
CA ARG A 548 -0.19 5.75 -21.03
C ARG A 548 1.31 5.70 -20.75
N THR A 549 1.96 6.87 -20.64
CA THR A 549 3.39 6.98 -20.32
C THR A 549 3.69 6.49 -18.90
N GLU A 550 2.88 6.89 -17.92
CA GLU A 550 2.99 6.39 -16.54
C GLU A 550 2.76 4.86 -16.48
N LEU A 551 1.75 4.36 -17.20
CA LEU A 551 1.40 2.95 -17.22
C LEU A 551 2.46 2.06 -17.89
N VAL A 552 3.09 2.52 -18.99
CA VAL A 552 4.18 1.76 -19.62
C VAL A 552 5.42 1.76 -18.73
N VAL A 553 5.72 2.89 -18.07
CA VAL A 553 6.84 2.98 -17.12
C VAL A 553 6.65 2.02 -15.96
N VAL A 554 5.47 1.99 -15.31
CA VAL A 554 5.25 1.01 -14.23
C VAL A 554 5.31 -0.42 -14.73
N ALA A 555 4.73 -0.74 -15.91
CA ALA A 555 4.80 -2.08 -16.49
C ALA A 555 6.25 -2.54 -16.72
N CYS A 556 7.11 -1.63 -17.18
CA CYS A 556 8.54 -1.89 -17.34
C CYS A 556 9.27 -2.02 -15.99
N LEU A 557 8.79 -1.41 -14.90
CA LEU A 557 9.43 -1.45 -13.59
C LEU A 557 8.94 -2.60 -12.69
N VAL A 558 7.91 -3.35 -13.10
CA VAL A 558 7.39 -4.53 -12.38
C VAL A 558 8.49 -5.49 -11.90
N PRO A 559 9.52 -5.85 -12.70
CA PRO A 559 10.59 -6.74 -12.25
C PRO A 559 11.39 -6.20 -11.05
N LEU A 560 11.40 -4.88 -10.86
CA LEU A 560 12.08 -4.19 -9.77
C LEU A 560 11.19 -4.02 -8.53
N MET A 561 9.94 -4.51 -8.56
CA MET A 561 9.06 -4.53 -7.38
C MET A 561 9.55 -5.59 -6.41
N GLY A 562 9.94 -5.15 -5.22
CA GLY A 562 10.47 -6.00 -4.16
C GLY A 562 11.55 -5.29 -3.36
N ALA A 563 11.84 -5.84 -2.19
CA ALA A 563 12.89 -5.39 -1.30
C ALA A 563 13.86 -6.53 -1.01
N ASP A 564 15.13 -6.17 -0.92
CA ASP A 564 16.20 -7.06 -0.51
C ASP A 564 16.47 -6.78 0.97
N LEU A 565 16.14 -7.77 1.80
CA LEU A 565 16.17 -7.67 3.24
C LEU A 565 17.59 -7.86 3.80
N GLY A 566 18.52 -8.36 2.98
CA GLY A 566 19.93 -8.56 3.34
C GLY A 566 20.82 -7.32 3.19
N ARG A 567 20.27 -6.18 2.76
CA ARG A 567 21.05 -4.95 2.60
C ARG A 567 21.44 -4.37 3.94
N SER A 568 22.75 -4.21 4.16
CA SER A 568 23.25 -3.47 5.31
C SER A 568 23.07 -1.95 5.13
N PHE A 569 23.12 -1.23 6.24
CA PHE A 569 23.28 0.22 6.22
C PHE A 569 24.63 0.65 5.62
N LEU A 570 24.59 1.78 4.90
CA LEU A 570 25.81 2.49 4.51
C LEU A 570 26.44 3.07 5.80
N PRO A 571 27.75 2.86 6.05
CA PRO A 571 28.47 3.41 7.21
C PRO A 571 28.69 4.94 7.09
N MET A 572 27.61 5.68 6.89
CA MET A 572 27.59 7.11 6.63
C MET A 572 26.19 7.69 6.88
N LEU A 573 26.14 8.82 7.57
CA LEU A 573 24.95 9.68 7.58
C LEU A 573 25.12 10.77 6.52
N THR A 574 24.05 11.06 5.79
CA THR A 574 23.99 12.19 4.86
C THR A 574 22.99 13.21 5.39
N ALA A 575 23.22 14.49 5.17
CA ALA A 575 22.28 15.56 5.48
C ALA A 575 22.15 16.46 4.25
N CYS A 576 20.94 16.97 4.01
CA CYS A 576 20.71 17.96 2.97
C CYS A 576 19.83 19.10 3.50
N ASP A 577 19.97 20.24 2.84
CA ASP A 577 19.27 21.49 3.17
C ASP A 577 19.21 22.35 1.90
N ALA A 578 18.20 23.20 1.80
CA ALA A 578 18.15 24.25 0.80
C ALA A 578 17.67 25.60 1.35
N ALA A 579 18.49 26.64 1.18
CA ALA A 579 18.15 28.00 1.56
C ALA A 579 17.86 28.87 0.32
N PRO A 580 16.74 29.64 0.31
CA PRO A 580 16.44 30.59 -0.78
C PRO A 580 17.52 31.66 -0.99
N GLU A 581 18.25 32.02 0.08
CA GLU A 581 19.30 33.04 0.08
C GLU A 581 20.50 32.68 -0.83
N TYR A 582 20.80 31.39 -0.98
CA TYR A 582 21.94 30.94 -1.78
C TYR A 582 21.60 29.72 -2.64
N GLY A 583 21.31 28.57 -2.03
CA GLY A 583 20.95 27.37 -2.78
C GLY A 583 20.96 26.10 -1.95
N PHE A 584 21.81 25.14 -2.33
CA PHE A 584 21.74 23.76 -1.85
C PHE A 584 23.00 23.37 -1.07
N GLY A 585 22.79 22.70 0.07
CA GLY A 585 23.83 22.11 0.90
C GLY A 585 23.67 20.59 0.98
N VAL A 586 24.78 19.87 0.88
CA VAL A 586 24.84 18.43 1.23
C VAL A 586 26.07 18.21 2.09
N SER A 587 25.86 17.58 3.24
CA SER A 587 26.90 17.23 4.19
C SER A 587 26.86 15.74 4.51
N TYR A 588 27.96 15.15 4.93
CA TYR A 588 28.02 13.74 5.29
C TYR A 588 28.99 13.47 6.44
N TRP A 589 28.74 12.39 7.18
CA TRP A 589 29.60 11.94 8.26
C TRP A 589 29.80 10.42 8.17
N PRO A 590 31.03 9.94 7.89
CA PRO A 590 31.35 8.51 8.00
C PRO A 590 31.19 8.02 9.44
N CYS A 591 30.47 6.91 9.62
CA CYS A 591 30.18 6.32 10.94
C CYS A 591 30.16 4.78 10.84
N SER A 592 29.92 4.09 11.96
CA SER A 592 29.78 2.62 11.91
C SER A 592 28.43 2.21 11.30
N VAL A 593 28.35 0.99 10.75
CA VAL A 593 27.07 0.42 10.28
C VAL A 593 26.04 0.38 11.42
N ARG A 594 26.46 0.05 12.64
CA ARG A 594 25.60 0.04 13.84
C ARG A 594 25.04 1.43 14.16
N THR A 595 25.86 2.46 14.05
CA THR A 595 25.44 3.86 14.28
C THR A 595 24.44 4.31 13.22
N ALA A 596 24.69 4.00 11.95
CA ALA A 596 23.75 4.31 10.87
C ALA A 596 22.42 3.57 11.07
N ALA A 597 22.46 2.28 11.40
CA ALA A 597 21.27 1.48 11.68
C ALA A 597 20.46 2.04 12.86
N SER A 598 21.11 2.35 14.00
CA SER A 598 20.42 2.88 15.17
C SER A 598 19.71 4.21 14.91
N ILE A 599 20.31 5.08 14.10
CA ILE A 599 19.68 6.35 13.70
C ILE A 599 18.60 6.11 12.63
N GLY A 600 18.80 5.13 11.74
CA GLY A 600 17.81 4.72 10.76
C GLY A 600 16.51 4.19 11.35
N LEU A 601 16.54 3.65 12.57
CA LEU A 601 15.35 3.25 13.34
C LEU A 601 14.47 4.45 13.75
N LEU A 602 15.05 5.66 13.79
CA LEU A 602 14.36 6.92 14.09
C LEU A 602 13.75 7.58 12.85
N ALA A 603 13.73 6.89 11.70
CA ALA A 603 13.14 7.43 10.48
C ALA A 603 11.64 7.73 10.62
N GLU A 604 11.16 8.72 9.87
CA GLU A 604 9.82 9.31 10.05
C GLU A 604 8.68 8.28 10.06
N ARG A 605 8.07 8.12 11.24
CA ARG A 605 6.84 7.39 11.51
C ARG A 605 5.94 8.05 12.58
N ARG A 606 6.45 9.07 13.26
CA ARG A 606 5.94 9.53 14.56
C ARG A 606 6.01 11.05 14.77
N GLY A 607 6.46 11.82 13.76
CA GLY A 607 6.73 13.25 13.92
C GLY A 607 7.95 13.59 14.80
N ASP A 608 8.63 12.57 15.35
CA ASP A 608 9.90 12.65 16.10
C ASP A 608 11.03 13.27 15.27
N TYR A 609 12.06 13.74 15.97
CA TYR A 609 13.21 14.37 15.34
C TYR A 609 14.51 14.09 16.05
N VAL A 610 15.60 14.13 15.31
CA VAL A 610 16.95 14.06 15.88
C VAL A 610 17.52 15.45 16.10
N GLN A 611 18.29 15.58 17.16
CA GLN A 611 19.13 16.73 17.44
C GLN A 611 20.58 16.29 17.47
N LEU A 612 21.48 17.16 17.01
CA LEU A 612 22.90 16.96 17.25
C LEU A 612 23.26 17.51 18.64
N PHE A 613 24.32 16.99 19.24
CA PHE A 613 24.79 17.45 20.54
C PHE A 613 25.14 18.94 20.42
N PRO A 614 24.52 19.83 21.22
CA PRO A 614 24.69 21.26 21.08
C PRO A 614 26.12 21.67 21.40
N ASP A 615 26.62 22.69 20.71
CA ASP A 615 27.82 23.38 21.15
C ASP A 615 27.49 24.33 22.32
N PRO A 616 28.45 24.65 23.21
CA PRO A 616 28.17 25.41 24.44
C PRO A 616 27.52 26.79 24.21
N ASP A 617 27.70 27.35 23.00
CA ASP A 617 27.23 28.67 22.59
C ASP A 617 26.01 28.63 21.66
N GLU A 618 25.42 27.46 21.39
CA GLU A 618 24.20 27.34 20.56
C GLU A 618 22.95 27.77 21.35
N GLU A 619 22.06 28.53 20.69
CA GLU A 619 20.77 28.91 21.27
C GLU A 619 19.94 27.67 21.65
N PRO A 620 19.15 27.73 22.75
CA PRO A 620 18.25 26.66 23.13
C PRO A 620 17.33 26.27 21.98
N CYS A 621 17.17 24.96 21.74
CA CYS A 621 16.27 24.48 20.70
C CYS A 621 14.84 24.97 20.99
N LYS A 622 14.17 25.46 19.94
CA LYS A 622 12.75 25.81 20.03
C LYS A 622 11.93 24.56 20.30
N ASP A 623 10.87 24.70 21.10
CA ASP A 623 9.90 23.64 21.30
C ASP A 623 9.27 23.24 19.96
N ARG A 624 9.27 21.95 19.65
CA ARG A 624 8.74 21.37 18.42
C ARG A 624 7.85 20.19 18.76
N LEU A 625 6.81 19.99 17.96
CA LEU A 625 5.98 18.78 18.03
C LEU A 625 6.82 17.54 17.65
N GLY A 626 6.83 16.55 18.55
CA GLY A 626 7.58 15.29 18.46
C GLY A 626 8.54 15.08 19.63
N GLN A 627 9.04 13.85 19.83
CA GLN A 627 10.09 13.61 20.83
C GLN A 627 11.48 13.88 20.23
N PRO A 628 12.34 14.68 20.90
CA PRO A 628 13.72 14.89 20.49
C PRO A 628 14.60 13.70 20.84
N HIS A 629 15.37 13.22 19.85
CA HIS A 629 16.40 12.19 20.01
C HIS A 629 17.78 12.84 19.89
N VAL A 630 18.43 13.11 21.02
CA VAL A 630 19.76 13.76 21.04
C VAL A 630 20.83 12.75 20.64
N LEU A 631 21.44 12.97 19.49
CA LEU A 631 22.56 12.19 19.00
C LEU A 631 23.86 12.74 19.61
N PRO A 632 24.74 11.89 20.17
CA PRO A 632 25.99 12.30 20.81
C PRO A 632 27.07 12.67 19.78
N ILE A 633 26.72 13.54 18.83
CA ILE A 633 27.53 13.92 17.67
C ILE A 633 27.41 15.42 17.49
N LYS A 634 28.54 16.11 17.38
CA LYS A 634 28.58 17.55 17.10
C LYS A 634 28.44 17.84 15.60
N LYS A 635 27.82 18.98 15.26
CA LYS A 635 27.65 19.46 13.87
C LYS A 635 28.97 19.52 13.09
N GLY A 636 30.06 19.95 13.73
CA GLY A 636 31.39 20.04 13.12
C GLY A 636 32.02 18.71 12.67
N ARG A 637 31.43 17.54 13.00
CA ARG A 637 31.89 16.24 12.50
C ARG A 637 31.50 15.98 11.04
N PHE A 638 30.51 16.68 10.53
CA PHE A 638 30.06 16.54 9.15
C PHE A 638 30.99 17.27 8.18
N ARG A 639 31.23 16.64 7.03
CA ARG A 639 32.01 17.19 5.92
C ARG A 639 31.06 17.67 4.83
N VAL A 640 31.36 18.80 4.22
CA VAL A 640 30.58 19.33 3.08
C VAL A 640 30.88 18.51 1.82
N ALA A 641 29.83 17.96 1.20
CA ALA A 641 29.90 17.29 -0.09
C ALA A 641 29.48 18.21 -1.26
N VAL A 642 28.45 19.04 -1.04
CA VAL A 642 27.91 19.97 -2.05
C VAL A 642 27.57 21.29 -1.39
N SER A 643 27.96 22.39 -2.03
CA SER A 643 27.50 23.75 -1.77
C SER A 643 27.30 24.40 -3.13
N ALA A 644 26.05 24.61 -3.54
CA ALA A 644 25.74 25.04 -4.89
C ALA A 644 24.65 26.11 -4.91
N LYS A 645 24.92 27.24 -5.56
CA LYS A 645 23.94 28.32 -5.74
C LYS A 645 22.74 27.85 -6.57
N ALA A 646 21.52 28.12 -6.10
CA ALA A 646 20.30 27.90 -6.84
C ALA A 646 20.27 28.79 -8.09
N ARG A 647 19.78 28.26 -9.20
CA ARG A 647 19.69 28.99 -10.47
C ARG A 647 18.28 29.50 -10.78
N TRP A 648 17.33 29.19 -9.91
CA TRP A 648 15.93 29.57 -10.01
C TRP A 648 15.38 29.83 -8.62
N SER A 649 14.35 30.67 -8.55
CA SER A 649 13.54 30.84 -7.35
C SER A 649 12.41 29.81 -7.33
N ALA A 650 12.10 29.28 -6.15
CA ALA A 650 10.97 28.40 -5.91
C ALA A 650 10.57 28.45 -4.43
N HIS A 651 9.42 27.88 -4.09
CA HIS A 651 9.05 27.66 -2.70
C HIS A 651 10.12 26.81 -1.98
N SER A 652 10.37 27.08 -0.70
CA SER A 652 11.42 26.40 0.09
C SER A 652 11.34 24.88 -0.01
N SER A 653 10.15 24.29 0.15
CA SER A 653 9.96 22.84 0.01
C SER A 653 10.39 22.30 -1.36
N THR A 654 10.22 23.05 -2.45
CA THR A 654 10.69 22.64 -3.78
C THR A 654 12.21 22.64 -3.86
N LEU A 655 12.86 23.64 -3.26
CA LEU A 655 14.32 23.69 -3.17
C LEU A 655 14.85 22.54 -2.30
N GLU A 656 14.17 22.22 -1.19
CA GLU A 656 14.52 21.11 -0.30
C GLU A 656 14.41 19.74 -0.98
N ALA A 657 13.33 19.51 -1.74
CA ALA A 657 13.20 18.32 -2.56
C ALA A 657 14.34 18.20 -3.58
N HIS A 658 14.79 19.33 -4.14
CA HIS A 658 15.95 19.36 -5.02
C HIS A 658 17.26 19.08 -4.27
N GLY A 659 17.41 19.59 -3.04
CA GLY A 659 18.52 19.27 -2.14
C GLY A 659 18.64 17.76 -1.89
N LEU A 660 17.52 17.10 -1.56
CA LEU A 660 17.47 15.64 -1.41
C LEU A 660 17.85 14.89 -2.70
N LEU A 661 17.37 15.37 -3.86
CA LEU A 661 17.74 14.80 -5.15
C LEU A 661 19.24 14.96 -5.44
N LEU A 662 19.83 16.10 -5.10
CA LEU A 662 21.27 16.34 -5.24
C LEU A 662 22.09 15.43 -4.31
N ALA A 663 21.67 15.26 -3.06
CA ALA A 663 22.28 14.34 -2.12
C ALA A 663 22.26 12.90 -2.65
N THR A 664 21.10 12.45 -3.16
CA THR A 664 20.93 11.12 -3.76
C THR A 664 21.83 10.96 -5.00
N LYS A 665 21.85 11.95 -5.91
CA LYS A 665 22.73 11.93 -7.08
C LYS A 665 24.21 11.90 -6.70
N TRP A 666 24.61 12.58 -5.63
CA TRP A 666 25.98 12.54 -5.13
C TRP A 666 26.33 11.14 -4.58
N LEU A 667 25.45 10.56 -3.75
CA LEU A 667 25.62 9.19 -3.22
C LEU A 667 25.75 8.16 -4.35
N LEU A 668 24.95 8.31 -5.41
CA LEU A 668 24.93 7.41 -6.56
C LEU A 668 26.16 7.49 -7.47
N ARG A 669 27.09 8.43 -7.25
CA ARG A 669 28.37 8.48 -7.99
C ARG A 669 29.33 7.38 -7.60
N THR A 670 29.14 6.77 -6.44
CA THR A 670 30.05 5.78 -5.88
C THR A 670 29.38 4.42 -5.88
N ALA A 671 29.87 3.51 -6.72
CA ALA A 671 29.42 2.13 -6.81
C ALA A 671 29.39 1.41 -5.44
N LYS A 672 30.33 1.71 -4.54
CA LYS A 672 30.37 1.13 -3.18
C LYS A 672 29.16 1.48 -2.31
N HIS A 673 28.39 2.50 -2.68
CA HIS A 673 27.17 2.88 -1.97
C HIS A 673 25.93 2.11 -2.44
N PHE A 674 26.03 1.35 -3.54
CA PHE A 674 24.90 0.59 -4.07
C PHE A 674 24.60 -0.61 -3.18
N HIS A 675 23.36 -1.10 -3.23
CA HIS A 675 22.88 -2.20 -2.37
C HIS A 675 23.04 -1.92 -0.86
N ARG A 676 22.98 -0.65 -0.45
CA ARG A 676 22.97 -0.23 0.95
C ARG A 676 21.68 0.48 1.31
N ARG A 677 21.31 0.41 2.60
CA ARG A 677 20.29 1.28 3.20
C ARG A 677 20.93 2.64 3.51
N LEU A 678 20.28 3.72 3.12
CA LEU A 678 20.79 5.09 3.29
C LEU A 678 20.06 5.76 4.44
N VAL A 679 20.76 6.57 5.23
CA VAL A 679 20.15 7.46 6.23
C VAL A 679 20.42 8.90 5.82
N VAL A 680 19.34 9.66 5.63
CA VAL A 680 19.41 11.06 5.21
C VAL A 680 18.66 11.93 6.22
N LEU A 681 19.36 12.89 6.80
CA LEU A 681 18.81 13.91 7.67
C LEU A 681 18.23 15.04 6.81
N ILE A 682 16.98 15.40 7.04
CA ILE A 682 16.23 16.43 6.30
C ILE A 682 15.50 17.32 7.29
N ASP A 683 15.48 18.63 7.05
CA ASP A 683 14.83 19.62 7.91
C ASP A 683 13.47 20.15 7.38
N ALA A 684 13.07 19.70 6.21
CA ALA A 684 11.74 19.93 5.66
C ALA A 684 10.77 18.78 5.98
N LYS A 685 9.94 18.92 7.03
CA LYS A 685 8.86 17.95 7.38
C LYS A 685 7.96 17.60 6.18
N ALA A 686 7.65 18.57 5.32
CA ALA A 686 6.86 18.35 4.12
C ALA A 686 7.54 17.39 3.12
N ILE A 687 8.86 17.52 2.94
CA ILE A 687 9.63 16.67 2.03
C ILE A 687 9.89 15.31 2.65
N LEU A 688 10.16 15.27 3.95
CA LEU A 688 10.21 14.06 4.74
C LEU A 688 8.93 13.24 4.59
N GLY A 689 7.77 13.85 4.85
CA GLY A 689 6.47 13.21 4.68
C GLY A 689 6.21 12.80 3.24
N ALA A 690 6.52 13.64 2.24
CA ALA A 690 6.33 13.31 0.84
C ALA A 690 7.20 12.12 0.38
N ALA A 691 8.46 12.07 0.83
CA ALA A 691 9.39 11.02 0.47
C ALA A 691 9.21 9.73 1.27
N CYS A 692 8.75 9.80 2.52
CA CYS A 692 8.32 8.63 3.27
C CYS A 692 6.96 8.09 2.79
N LYS A 693 6.01 8.94 2.40
CA LYS A 693 4.72 8.51 1.82
C LYS A 693 4.84 7.97 0.39
N GLY A 694 5.97 8.13 -0.30
CA GLY A 694 6.20 7.48 -1.60
C GLY A 694 7.36 7.97 -2.46
N ARG A 695 8.48 8.50 -1.92
CA ARG A 695 9.55 9.11 -2.74
C ARG A 695 11.01 9.00 -2.22
N SER A 696 11.43 7.96 -1.47
CA SER A 696 12.87 7.57 -1.40
C SER A 696 13.07 6.17 -0.79
N SER A 697 14.11 5.44 -1.23
CA SER A 697 14.61 4.21 -0.58
C SER A 697 15.52 4.50 0.61
N ALA A 698 15.78 5.79 0.89
CA ALA A 698 16.49 6.26 2.05
C ALA A 698 15.58 6.35 3.29
N ARG A 699 16.13 6.00 4.45
CA ARG A 699 15.58 6.32 5.78
C ARG A 699 15.74 7.80 6.01
N LEU A 700 14.65 8.52 5.92
CA LEU A 700 14.64 9.95 6.12
C LEU A 700 14.34 10.25 7.59
N VAL A 701 15.19 11.06 8.20
CA VAL A 701 15.10 11.42 9.62
C VAL A 701 14.96 12.93 9.71
N TYR A 702 13.97 13.40 10.46
CA TYR A 702 13.77 14.83 10.65
C TYR A 702 14.90 15.40 11.52
N ILE A 703 15.57 16.46 11.06
CA ILE A 703 16.51 17.26 11.85
C ILE A 703 16.09 18.72 11.80
N PRO A 704 15.97 19.45 12.92
CA PRO A 704 15.72 20.90 12.86
C PRO A 704 16.83 21.66 12.12
N SER A 705 16.49 22.73 11.39
CA SER A 705 17.44 23.50 10.57
C SER A 705 18.65 24.01 11.35
N GLU A 706 18.45 24.44 12.60
CA GLU A 706 19.52 24.85 13.52
C GLU A 706 20.56 23.74 13.75
N HIS A 707 20.11 22.50 13.86
CA HIS A 707 20.96 21.32 14.02
C HIS A 707 21.43 20.73 12.68
N ASN A 708 20.85 21.14 11.55
CA ASN A 708 21.15 20.58 10.24
C ASN A 708 22.58 20.96 9.79
N PRO A 709 23.52 19.99 9.64
CA PRO A 709 24.88 20.29 9.20
C PRO A 709 24.96 20.71 7.72
N ALA A 710 23.85 20.68 6.99
CA ALA A 710 23.77 21.21 5.63
C ALA A 710 23.28 22.69 5.54
N ASP A 711 22.85 23.32 6.65
CA ASP A 711 22.40 24.73 6.66
C ASP A 711 23.52 25.72 6.29
N ALA A 712 24.70 25.58 6.89
CA ALA A 712 25.84 26.43 6.55
C ALA A 712 26.21 26.36 5.05
N PRO A 713 26.40 25.17 4.43
CA PRO A 713 26.68 25.10 3.00
C PRO A 713 25.48 25.49 2.12
N SER A 714 24.22 25.28 2.53
CA SER A 714 23.05 25.73 1.75
C SER A 714 22.93 27.25 1.69
N ARG A 715 23.48 27.96 2.69
CA ARG A 715 23.65 29.42 2.74
C ARG A 715 24.98 29.94 2.18
N GLY A 716 25.85 29.06 1.68
CA GLY A 716 27.17 29.42 1.16
C GLY A 716 28.21 29.80 2.21
N ARG A 717 28.02 29.40 3.48
CA ARG A 717 28.94 29.64 4.61
C ARG A 717 29.84 28.40 4.87
N GLY A 718 31.03 28.59 5.45
CA GLY A 718 31.90 27.47 5.90
C GLY A 718 33.13 27.13 5.05
N PHE A 719 33.60 28.03 4.16
CA PHE A 719 34.84 27.83 3.42
C PHE A 719 36.08 27.97 4.35
N LYS A 720 36.80 26.88 4.62
CA LYS A 720 38.27 26.94 4.76
C LYS A 720 38.88 26.50 3.43
N ARG A 721 39.64 27.40 2.82
CA ARG A 721 40.18 27.30 1.48
C ARG A 721 41.38 26.35 1.46
N THR A 722 41.15 25.05 1.47
CA THR A 722 42.18 24.04 1.15
C THR A 722 41.58 22.96 0.26
N ASP A 723 41.99 23.00 -1.01
CA ASP A 723 41.88 22.00 -2.07
C ASP A 723 40.49 21.61 -2.59
N PHE A 724 39.95 22.42 -3.52
CA PHE A 724 39.64 21.99 -4.91
C PHE A 724 39.08 23.16 -5.73
N ALA A 725 39.87 24.22 -5.94
CA ALA A 725 39.55 25.28 -6.88
C ALA A 725 39.95 24.87 -8.32
N ARG A 726 39.26 23.88 -8.92
CA ARG A 726 39.34 23.56 -10.37
C ARG A 726 38.23 22.57 -10.77
N SER A 727 36.98 23.01 -10.91
CA SER A 727 36.04 22.46 -11.92
C SER A 727 34.66 23.12 -11.87
N VAL A 728 34.53 24.34 -12.40
CA VAL A 728 33.27 24.77 -13.03
C VAL A 728 33.64 25.38 -14.37
N GLY A 729 33.73 24.53 -15.39
CA GLY A 729 33.84 24.95 -16.78
C GLY A 729 32.45 25.27 -17.34
N PRO A 730 32.31 26.31 -18.17
CA PRO A 730 31.03 26.82 -18.64
C PRO A 730 30.52 25.97 -19.81
N LYS A 731 29.31 25.41 -19.67
CA LYS A 731 28.35 24.99 -20.71
C LYS A 731 27.42 23.92 -20.12
N LEU A 732 26.43 24.38 -19.36
CA LEU A 732 25.15 23.68 -19.22
C LEU A 732 24.12 24.66 -19.78
N VAL A 733 23.98 24.62 -21.10
CA VAL A 733 22.94 25.30 -21.87
C VAL A 733 21.62 24.58 -21.56
N MET A 734 20.60 25.37 -21.20
CA MET A 734 19.14 25.15 -21.22
C MET A 734 18.57 23.71 -21.04
N CYS A 735 17.55 23.47 -20.23
CA CYS A 735 16.33 24.25 -20.12
C CYS A 735 15.76 24.25 -18.70
N SER A 736 15.24 25.41 -18.35
CA SER A 736 14.15 25.65 -17.43
C SER A 736 12.90 24.85 -17.85
N ALA A 737 12.40 23.98 -16.95
CA ALA A 737 10.98 23.60 -16.79
C ALA A 737 10.90 22.38 -15.84
N VAL A 738 11.08 22.61 -14.53
CA VAL A 738 10.78 21.60 -13.50
C VAL A 738 9.77 22.22 -12.54
N VAL A 739 8.54 22.27 -13.04
CA VAL A 739 7.30 22.64 -12.35
C VAL A 739 6.36 21.45 -12.58
N THR A 740 6.69 20.31 -11.99
CA THR A 740 5.78 19.16 -11.88
C THR A 740 5.69 18.69 -10.43
N PHE A 741 5.80 19.65 -9.51
CA PHE A 741 5.35 19.54 -8.12
C PHE A 741 4.33 20.63 -7.74
N LEU A 742 4.07 21.57 -8.65
CA LEU A 742 3.32 22.80 -8.35
C LEU A 742 1.81 22.74 -8.61
N TRP A 743 1.25 21.59 -9.00
CA TRP A 743 -0.22 21.45 -9.02
C TRP A 743 -0.82 20.84 -7.73
N ASN A 744 -0.07 20.02 -6.99
CA ASN A 744 -0.57 19.49 -5.71
C ASN A 744 -0.51 20.51 -4.57
N SER A 745 0.40 21.49 -4.63
CA SER A 745 0.42 22.59 -3.66
C SER A 745 -0.73 23.58 -3.89
N SER A 746 -1.18 23.76 -5.14
CA SER A 746 -2.37 24.56 -5.40
C SER A 746 -3.65 23.82 -5.02
N LEU A 747 -3.69 22.47 -5.09
CA LEU A 747 -4.82 21.69 -4.55
C LEU A 747 -4.85 21.66 -3.01
N ALA A 748 -3.71 21.69 -2.32
CA ALA A 748 -3.67 21.95 -0.88
C ALA A 748 -4.13 23.40 -0.55
N TYR A 749 -3.80 24.37 -1.40
CA TYR A 749 -4.23 25.77 -1.24
C TYR A 749 -5.68 26.03 -1.69
N THR A 750 -6.25 25.19 -2.57
CA THR A 750 -7.64 25.27 -3.06
C THR A 750 -8.56 24.40 -2.20
N GLN A 751 -8.06 23.31 -1.59
CA GLN A 751 -8.74 22.61 -0.50
C GLN A 751 -8.88 23.52 0.74
N LEU A 752 -7.96 24.46 0.97
CA LEU A 752 -8.08 25.48 2.03
C LEU A 752 -9.00 26.66 1.67
N ARG A 753 -9.27 26.94 0.38
CA ARG A 753 -10.26 27.97 -0.02
C ARG A 753 -11.68 27.44 -0.21
N GLY A 754 -11.87 26.13 -0.37
CA GLY A 754 -13.19 25.50 -0.46
C GLY A 754 -13.79 25.05 0.88
N THR A 755 -13.05 25.14 1.98
CA THR A 755 -13.46 24.65 3.32
C THR A 755 -13.39 25.72 4.42
N GLY A 756 -13.35 27.00 4.02
CA GLY A 756 -13.28 28.14 4.94
C GLY A 756 -14.42 28.22 5.97
N ASN A 757 -15.55 27.52 5.76
CA ASN A 757 -16.67 27.49 6.71
C ASN A 757 -16.76 26.18 7.52
N PHE A 758 -15.92 25.18 7.28
CA PHE A 758 -15.97 23.89 7.98
C PHE A 758 -14.91 23.76 9.07
N VAL A 759 -13.71 24.31 8.84
CA VAL A 759 -12.60 24.28 9.82
C VAL A 759 -12.85 25.23 10.99
N GLU A 760 -13.48 26.40 10.76
CA GLU A 760 -13.91 27.28 11.87
C GLU A 760 -15.07 26.69 12.70
N ALA A 761 -15.91 25.85 12.10
CA ALA A 761 -17.04 25.22 12.79
C ALA A 761 -16.62 24.06 13.70
N GLU A 762 -15.61 23.26 13.31
CA GLU A 762 -15.06 22.19 14.15
C GLU A 762 -14.12 22.71 15.25
N VAL A 763 -13.31 23.73 14.97
CA VAL A 763 -12.47 24.36 16.00
C VAL A 763 -13.32 25.15 17.00
N SER A 764 -14.43 25.77 16.57
CA SER A 764 -15.40 26.41 17.48
C SER A 764 -16.34 25.43 18.19
N ARG A 765 -16.39 24.15 17.79
CA ARG A 765 -17.11 23.08 18.53
C ARG A 765 -16.22 22.41 19.56
N ALA A 766 -14.92 22.24 19.26
CA ALA A 766 -13.94 21.68 20.19
C ALA A 766 -13.58 22.64 21.35
N LEU A 767 -13.87 23.94 21.23
CA LEU A 767 -13.56 24.96 22.25
C LEU A 767 -14.77 25.47 23.06
N ARG A 768 -15.96 24.87 22.93
CA ARG A 768 -17.10 25.19 23.82
C ARG A 768 -17.07 24.34 25.09
N LEU A 769 -16.13 24.63 25.99
CA LEU A 769 -16.44 24.56 27.41
C LEU A 769 -17.40 25.72 27.69
N GLN A 770 -18.66 25.40 28.02
CA GLN A 770 -19.60 26.42 28.46
C GLN A 770 -19.12 27.03 29.79
N PRO A 771 -19.05 28.36 29.91
CA PRO A 771 -19.18 29.02 31.20
C PRO A 771 -20.64 28.91 31.63
N VAL A 772 -20.88 28.31 32.79
CA VAL A 772 -22.15 28.41 33.50
C VAL A 772 -22.16 29.78 34.19
N ASP A 773 -22.90 30.74 33.63
CA ASP A 773 -23.21 32.00 34.30
C ASP A 773 -24.71 32.05 34.61
N GLY A 774 -25.04 32.22 35.90
CA GLY A 774 -26.41 32.20 36.37
C GLY A 774 -26.62 32.52 37.86
N LYS A 775 -26.06 33.65 38.33
CA LYS A 775 -26.54 34.51 39.43
C LYS A 775 -27.04 33.87 40.74
N THR A 776 -26.31 34.13 41.83
CA THR A 776 -26.77 34.66 43.15
C THR A 776 -25.50 34.80 44.00
N GLY A 777 -25.02 35.99 44.35
CA GLY A 777 -25.40 36.73 45.56
C GLY A 777 -24.29 36.65 46.63
N PHE A 778 -23.92 37.81 47.20
CA PHE A 778 -23.17 38.03 48.45
C PHE A 778 -21.62 38.12 48.47
N CYS A 779 -21.17 39.35 48.71
CA CYS A 779 -20.20 39.85 49.71
C CYS A 779 -18.93 39.05 50.09
N ALA A 780 -17.78 39.69 49.80
CA ALA A 780 -16.67 40.05 50.70
C ALA A 780 -16.29 39.14 51.90
N SER A 781 -15.03 38.69 51.93
CA SER A 781 -14.00 38.78 53.01
C SER A 781 -12.96 37.66 52.82
N GLN A 782 -11.68 38.01 52.59
CA GLN A 782 -10.52 37.91 53.51
C GLN A 782 -10.06 36.49 53.87
N SER A 783 -8.74 36.27 53.73
CA SER A 783 -7.85 35.32 54.46
C SER A 783 -8.16 33.82 54.32
N GLU A 784 -7.27 32.89 54.01
CA GLU A 784 -5.81 32.72 54.11
C GLU A 784 -5.30 31.94 52.89
#